data_AF-A0A847GK36-F1
#
_entry.id   AF-A0A847GK36-F1
#
_cell.length_a   1.000
_cell.length_b   1.000
_cell.length_c   1.000
_cell.angle_alpha   90.00
_cell.angle_beta   90.00
_cell.angle_gamma   90.00
#
_symmetry.space_group_name_H-M   'P 1'
#
loop_
_entity.id
_entity.type
_entity.pdbx_description
1 polymer ?
#
loop_
_entity_poly.entity_id
_entity_poly.type
_entity_poly.pdbx_seq_one_letter_code
_entity_poly.pdbx_strand_id
1 'polypeptide(L)'
;MAYLAWLAVVFLIPSAAPTEDASNLLPNPGLELDENHDGRPDGWSFAWEFTHSNDKQRGVRKQPPQFLWDDTTAHSGRRSLFIANQRPQDDGVWTLDGVPLPPDARFLKLQAWIKTREIKGTQALVSAVFQGEGRKYLGADYSAIAVNADRDWTRYTACLAPPPGTLTLRIRLWLNMGYSGTGAVWYDHLTLTAVDRCETPIQRYEDDRSLPELTARQKESGYVAYARHYLRLIFPTSVPDQAEIGRPLACFAAPGEREPLALAVRAWRDLKGLSVTCTPLTAEGGAAIGGERVSVRPVRYGKKQGQSRWGMFHSDVMEVPLYLASRERIDLAADRSQAFWITVHVPDAAPPGRYRGTVSVSAHGLAPTRLPIEVEVLPVTLREPKHVYFGMYHRPVGDDAFRAAAWRDMREHGMTSVGLCCNLGAKLELDGDRVRVTFDGSGDLERAVNEYRAAGFTMPIAWLMGSDVLRWCRQRAGGEEARFSACYRQVIEAIIVHGNRRQWPEIIFQPLDEPFEHASQMDDTETCLRILKSIPGVRTEEDGPNGRPENLERVYALCDVLVYHDGPTLRRGEYDAEGWRAFLDRTRKDGKEIWFYNIDLTGWHPEVLRFGYGFGLYQAGGTGMIQWSYQTALRPERPQQVYDKLDTIIYQYPPAGDETGGPTLAWEAAREGVDDYRYLCTLERLVEETSARGGPRAARAQTLWSAVRERLSAIDFRGSTGSAAQGDWTGRTELAPEGDKIVSGDHKMANGLRFEDYDALRRQIADAIVELEK
;
A
#
# COMPACT_ATOMS: atom_id res chain seq x y z
N MET A 1 -72.93 21.31 -23.13
CA MET A 1 -73.16 20.28 -22.10
C MET A 1 -72.02 19.28 -22.20
N ALA A 2 -71.22 18.94 -21.22
CA ALA A 2 -70.97 19.48 -19.89
C ALA A 2 -69.52 19.07 -19.55
N TYR A 3 -68.74 20.03 -19.07
CA TYR A 3 -67.46 19.80 -18.39
C TYR A 3 -67.73 18.93 -17.15
N LEU A 4 -66.98 17.85 -16.96
CA LEU A 4 -66.93 17.11 -15.70
C LEU A 4 -65.47 17.04 -15.24
N ALA A 5 -65.16 17.97 -14.34
CA ALA A 5 -63.93 18.05 -13.59
C ALA A 5 -63.77 16.81 -12.71
N TRP A 6 -62.66 16.09 -12.87
CA TRP A 6 -62.18 15.15 -11.86
C TRP A 6 -61.39 15.93 -10.80
N LEU A 7 -62.06 16.22 -9.69
CA LEU A 7 -61.43 16.65 -8.44
C LEU A 7 -60.54 15.51 -7.95
N ALA A 8 -59.23 15.66 -8.12
CA ALA A 8 -58.26 14.90 -7.36
C ALA A 8 -58.34 15.39 -5.91
N VAL A 9 -58.91 14.58 -5.02
CA VAL A 9 -58.84 14.76 -3.58
C VAL A 9 -57.37 14.57 -3.19
N VAL A 10 -56.67 15.69 -3.03
CA VAL A 10 -55.39 15.72 -2.33
C VAL A 10 -55.70 15.36 -0.88
N PHE A 11 -55.36 14.14 -0.47
CA PHE A 11 -55.17 13.85 0.93
C PHE A 11 -53.97 14.68 1.40
N LEU A 12 -54.26 15.84 1.98
CA LEU A 12 -53.36 16.50 2.92
C LEU A 12 -53.18 15.52 4.09
N ILE A 13 -52.16 14.67 3.99
CA ILE A 13 -51.61 14.02 5.17
C ILE A 13 -51.08 15.17 6.02
N PRO A 14 -51.60 15.39 7.25
CA PRO A 14 -50.97 16.32 8.16
C PRO A 14 -49.54 15.80 8.33
N SER A 15 -48.55 16.66 8.07
CA SER A 15 -47.18 16.43 8.52
C SER A 15 -47.25 16.25 10.03
N ALA A 16 -47.33 14.99 10.47
CA ALA A 16 -47.09 14.63 11.85
C ALA A 16 -45.64 15.06 12.12
N ALA A 17 -45.47 16.00 13.05
CA ALA A 17 -44.17 16.25 13.63
C ALA A 17 -43.57 14.89 14.05
N PRO A 18 -42.27 14.65 13.80
CA PRO A 18 -41.64 13.43 14.25
C PRO A 18 -41.82 13.33 15.76
N THR A 19 -42.48 12.25 16.19
CA THR A 19 -42.66 11.90 17.60
C THR A 19 -41.29 11.80 18.28
N GLU A 20 -41.14 12.47 19.42
CA GLU A 20 -39.96 12.43 20.31
C GLU A 20 -39.53 10.98 20.65
N ASP A 21 -38.46 10.53 20.00
CA ASP A 21 -37.16 10.13 20.57
C ASP A 21 -37.11 9.35 21.90
N ALA A 22 -37.97 8.35 22.10
CA ALA A 22 -37.83 7.39 23.21
C ALA A 22 -36.56 6.49 23.14
N SER A 23 -35.71 6.66 22.12
CA SER A 23 -34.48 5.87 21.87
C SER A 23 -33.17 6.63 22.01
N ASN A 24 -33.18 7.96 22.15
CA ASN A 24 -31.97 8.77 22.18
C ASN A 24 -31.41 8.86 23.61
N LEU A 25 -30.15 8.48 23.75
CA LEU A 25 -29.43 8.45 25.02
C LEU A 25 -28.94 9.84 25.46
N LEU A 26 -28.89 10.81 24.54
CA LEU A 26 -28.46 12.17 24.88
C LEU A 26 -29.59 12.95 25.57
N PRO A 27 -29.34 13.54 26.75
CA PRO A 27 -30.25 14.53 27.30
C PRO A 27 -30.22 15.82 26.47
N ASN A 28 -31.38 16.49 26.36
CA ASN A 28 -31.54 17.75 25.61
C ASN A 28 -30.93 17.71 24.19
N PRO A 29 -31.27 16.70 23.35
CA PRO A 29 -30.62 16.49 22.06
C PRO A 29 -30.88 17.61 21.05
N GLY A 30 -32.00 18.32 21.22
CA GLY A 30 -32.38 19.49 20.43
C GLY A 30 -31.78 20.81 20.90
N LEU A 31 -31.07 20.83 22.05
CA LEU A 31 -30.41 22.02 22.59
C LEU A 31 -31.39 23.18 22.89
N GLU A 32 -32.62 22.89 23.28
CA GLU A 32 -33.69 23.89 23.47
C GLU A 32 -33.96 24.23 24.95
N LEU A 33 -33.56 23.35 25.88
CA LEU A 33 -33.85 23.49 27.31
C LEU A 33 -32.76 24.27 28.05
N ASP A 34 -33.17 25.21 28.91
CA ASP A 34 -32.35 25.94 29.90
C ASP A 34 -33.24 26.24 31.13
N GLU A 35 -33.54 25.19 31.88
CA GLU A 35 -34.36 25.24 33.09
C GLU A 35 -33.62 25.95 34.24
N ASN A 36 -32.29 25.92 34.23
CA ASN A 36 -31.47 26.53 35.26
C ASN A 36 -31.23 28.05 35.03
N HIS A 37 -31.59 28.55 33.85
CA HIS A 37 -31.47 29.94 33.41
C HIS A 37 -30.04 30.50 33.41
N ASP A 38 -29.04 29.67 33.14
CA ASP A 38 -27.63 30.08 33.01
C ASP A 38 -27.26 30.57 31.60
N GLY A 39 -28.23 30.57 30.68
CA GLY A 39 -28.06 31.02 29.30
C GLY A 39 -27.34 30.00 28.42
N ARG A 40 -27.36 28.72 28.79
CA ARG A 40 -26.75 27.61 28.05
C ARG A 40 -27.72 26.43 28.03
N PRO A 41 -27.62 25.53 27.03
CA PRO A 41 -28.46 24.35 27.04
C PRO A 41 -28.13 23.45 28.23
N ASP A 42 -29.14 22.98 28.94
CA ASP A 42 -28.98 22.15 30.13
C ASP A 42 -28.08 20.93 29.87
N GLY A 43 -27.14 20.69 30.78
CA GLY A 43 -26.14 19.63 30.69
C GLY A 43 -24.88 19.97 29.87
N TRP A 44 -24.91 21.06 29.09
CA TRP A 44 -23.77 21.49 28.28
C TRP A 44 -22.96 22.59 28.94
N SER A 45 -21.64 22.50 28.79
CA SER A 45 -20.68 23.51 29.29
C SER A 45 -19.71 23.91 28.19
N PHE A 46 -19.27 25.17 28.18
CA PHE A 46 -18.27 25.65 27.21
C PHE A 46 -16.91 25.90 27.87
N ALA A 47 -15.83 25.55 27.18
CA ALA A 47 -14.46 25.83 27.58
C ALA A 47 -13.59 26.24 26.37
N TRP A 48 -12.58 27.07 26.63
CA TRP A 48 -11.58 27.50 25.62
C TRP A 48 -10.18 27.71 26.21
N GLU A 49 -10.06 28.15 27.48
CA GLU A 49 -8.74 28.40 28.11
C GLU A 49 -7.91 27.12 28.28
N PHE A 50 -8.52 26.04 28.75
CA PHE A 50 -7.86 24.76 29.02
C PHE A 50 -8.70 23.61 28.46
N THR A 51 -8.59 23.39 27.17
CA THR A 51 -9.39 22.39 26.45
C THR A 51 -8.68 21.04 26.37
N HIS A 52 -7.35 21.03 26.45
CA HIS A 52 -6.50 19.85 26.56
C HIS A 52 -5.88 19.74 27.96
N SER A 53 -5.66 18.50 28.40
CA SER A 53 -5.08 18.20 29.73
C SER A 53 -3.67 18.77 29.93
N ASN A 54 -2.92 18.99 28.85
CA ASN A 54 -1.54 19.49 28.86
C ASN A 54 -1.40 20.94 28.40
N ASP A 55 -2.49 21.69 28.19
CA ASP A 55 -2.41 23.09 27.73
C ASP A 55 -1.56 23.96 28.66
N LYS A 56 -1.69 23.76 29.98
CA LYS A 56 -0.89 24.45 31.00
C LYS A 56 0.62 24.18 30.86
N GLN A 57 1.02 23.01 30.36
CA GLN A 57 2.42 22.62 30.15
C GLN A 57 2.95 23.10 28.80
N ARG A 58 2.10 23.10 27.76
CA ARG A 58 2.46 23.54 26.40
C ARG A 58 2.67 25.05 26.28
N GLY A 59 2.16 25.85 27.22
CA GLY A 59 2.33 27.30 27.21
C GLY A 59 1.63 28.01 26.05
N VAL A 60 0.62 27.38 25.44
CA VAL A 60 -0.14 27.94 24.31
C VAL A 60 -0.91 29.18 24.79
N ARG A 61 -0.69 30.32 24.15
CA ARG A 61 -1.38 31.58 24.46
C ARG A 61 -2.63 31.74 23.59
N LYS A 62 -3.77 31.36 24.17
CA LYS A 62 -5.08 31.45 23.53
C LYS A 62 -5.77 32.78 23.80
N GLN A 63 -6.66 33.17 22.90
CA GLN A 63 -7.67 34.21 23.07
C GLN A 63 -9.06 33.58 23.06
N PRO A 64 -10.05 34.22 23.70
CA PRO A 64 -11.41 33.70 23.71
C PRO A 64 -11.97 33.63 22.28
N PRO A 65 -12.47 32.46 21.84
CA PRO A 65 -13.22 32.36 20.59
C PRO A 65 -14.58 33.05 20.75
N GLN A 66 -15.26 33.29 19.62
CA GLN A 66 -16.69 33.56 19.65
C GLN A 66 -17.42 32.24 19.94
N PHE A 67 -18.40 32.28 20.84
CA PHE A 67 -19.27 31.15 21.13
C PHE A 67 -20.66 31.68 21.51
N LEU A 68 -21.70 31.00 21.06
CA LEU A 68 -23.09 31.39 21.32
C LEU A 68 -23.95 30.14 21.47
N TRP A 69 -24.99 30.25 22.28
CA TRP A 69 -26.19 29.45 22.11
C TRP A 69 -27.09 30.26 21.17
N ASP A 70 -26.92 30.03 19.87
CA ASP A 70 -27.39 30.89 18.78
C ASP A 70 -28.87 30.62 18.50
N ASP A 71 -29.71 31.65 18.59
CA ASP A 71 -31.15 31.60 18.30
C ASP A 71 -31.53 32.13 16.91
N THR A 72 -30.53 32.49 16.10
CA THR A 72 -30.70 33.02 14.74
C THR A 72 -30.43 31.97 13.66
N THR A 73 -29.56 31.01 13.96
CA THR A 73 -29.15 29.95 13.04
C THR A 73 -29.35 28.60 13.71
N ALA A 74 -30.39 27.87 13.30
CA ALA A 74 -30.67 26.51 13.75
C ALA A 74 -31.01 25.63 12.54
N HIS A 75 -30.75 24.32 12.66
CA HIS A 75 -31.23 23.32 11.71
C HIS A 75 -32.68 22.94 12.03
N SER A 76 -32.97 22.82 13.32
CA SER A 76 -34.28 22.46 13.85
C SER A 76 -34.55 23.22 15.14
N GLY A 77 -35.81 23.28 15.57
CA GLY A 77 -36.14 24.04 16.76
C GLY A 77 -35.86 25.54 16.58
N ARG A 78 -35.28 26.17 17.59
CA ARG A 78 -34.97 27.59 17.63
C ARG A 78 -33.49 27.87 17.87
N ARG A 79 -32.71 26.91 18.37
CA ARG A 79 -31.35 27.20 18.85
C ARG A 79 -30.31 26.18 18.38
N SER A 80 -29.05 26.60 18.34
CA SER A 80 -27.91 25.71 18.09
C SER A 80 -26.66 26.17 18.85
N LEU A 81 -25.63 25.32 18.91
CA LEU A 81 -24.36 25.65 19.56
C LEU A 81 -23.34 26.16 18.54
N PHE A 82 -22.85 27.38 18.72
CA PHE A 82 -21.92 28.04 17.82
C PHE A 82 -20.52 28.19 18.42
N ILE A 83 -19.49 28.06 17.57
CA ILE A 83 -18.10 28.40 17.88
C ILE A 83 -17.46 29.03 16.63
N ALA A 84 -16.68 30.11 16.79
CA ALA A 84 -15.79 30.63 15.74
C ALA A 84 -14.49 31.19 16.31
N ASN A 85 -13.39 30.95 15.61
CA ASN A 85 -12.07 31.46 15.97
C ASN A 85 -11.45 32.25 14.80
N GLN A 86 -10.54 33.16 15.13
CA GLN A 86 -9.85 34.00 14.14
C GLN A 86 -8.34 33.79 14.11
N ARG A 87 -7.81 32.93 15.01
CA ARG A 87 -6.38 32.60 15.08
C ARG A 87 -6.19 31.09 15.13
N PRO A 88 -5.16 30.55 14.45
CA PRO A 88 -4.86 29.13 14.46
C PRO A 88 -4.65 28.52 15.85
N GLN A 89 -4.19 29.31 16.83
CA GLN A 89 -3.90 28.81 18.19
C GLN A 89 -5.14 28.73 19.09
N ASP A 90 -6.26 29.33 18.69
CA ASP A 90 -7.46 29.44 19.52
C ASP A 90 -8.43 28.31 19.17
N ASP A 91 -9.10 27.73 20.16
CA ASP A 91 -10.06 26.65 19.99
C ASP A 91 -11.25 26.86 20.92
N GLY A 92 -12.27 26.03 20.78
CA GLY A 92 -13.43 26.06 21.66
C GLY A 92 -14.13 24.70 21.69
N VAL A 93 -14.75 24.39 22.82
CA VAL A 93 -15.45 23.12 22.99
C VAL A 93 -16.68 23.22 23.88
N TRP A 94 -17.81 22.76 23.35
CA TRP A 94 -19.00 22.44 24.14
C TRP A 94 -18.90 21.00 24.64
N THR A 95 -19.19 20.76 25.91
CA THR A 95 -19.05 19.44 26.55
C THR A 95 -20.34 19.06 27.28
N LEU A 96 -20.83 17.87 26.96
CA LEU A 96 -21.87 17.15 27.69
C LEU A 96 -21.19 15.94 28.37
N ASP A 97 -21.20 15.89 29.69
CA ASP A 97 -20.50 14.85 30.47
C ASP A 97 -21.50 13.92 31.18
N GLY A 98 -21.13 12.65 31.34
CA GLY A 98 -21.91 11.69 32.12
C GLY A 98 -23.16 11.14 31.44
N VAL A 99 -23.19 11.07 30.11
CA VAL A 99 -24.27 10.41 29.35
C VAL A 99 -24.28 8.92 29.68
N PRO A 100 -25.35 8.36 30.28
CA PRO A 100 -25.38 6.95 30.67
C PRO A 100 -25.50 6.04 29.44
N LEU A 101 -24.82 4.88 29.49
CA LEU A 101 -24.94 3.84 28.47
C LEU A 101 -25.64 2.59 29.00
N PRO A 102 -26.43 1.89 28.15
CA PRO A 102 -26.89 0.55 28.46
C PRO A 102 -25.70 -0.42 28.70
N PRO A 103 -25.75 -1.29 29.73
CA PRO A 103 -24.64 -2.20 30.06
C PRO A 103 -24.24 -3.17 28.93
N ASP A 104 -25.14 -3.43 28.00
CA ASP A 104 -25.02 -4.35 26.88
C ASP A 104 -24.81 -3.66 25.53
N ALA A 105 -24.71 -2.33 25.50
CA ALA A 105 -24.49 -1.57 24.27
C ALA A 105 -23.11 -1.91 23.65
N ARG A 106 -23.13 -2.69 22.57
CA ARG A 106 -21.91 -3.06 21.83
C ARG A 106 -21.46 -1.98 20.87
N PHE A 107 -22.42 -1.30 20.24
CA PHE A 107 -22.17 -0.22 19.31
C PHE A 107 -23.16 0.92 19.57
N LEU A 108 -22.73 2.13 19.30
CA LEU A 108 -23.57 3.31 19.36
C LEU A 108 -23.50 4.04 18.03
N LYS A 109 -24.65 4.49 17.55
CA LYS A 109 -24.76 5.39 16.42
C LYS A 109 -24.91 6.81 16.95
N LEU A 110 -23.88 7.62 16.73
CA LEU A 110 -23.85 9.04 17.05
C LEU A 110 -24.17 9.83 15.78
N GLN A 111 -25.08 10.81 15.83
CA GLN A 111 -25.35 11.71 14.73
C GLN A 111 -25.42 13.15 15.21
N ALA A 112 -25.04 14.09 14.34
CA ALA A 112 -25.16 15.53 14.61
C ALA A 112 -25.44 16.26 13.29
N TRP A 113 -26.28 17.29 13.33
CA TRP A 113 -26.35 18.26 12.24
C TRP A 113 -25.28 19.31 12.43
N ILE A 114 -24.46 19.51 11.41
CA ILE A 114 -23.31 20.41 11.46
C ILE A 114 -23.38 21.35 10.26
N LYS A 115 -23.15 22.63 10.52
CA LYS A 115 -22.96 23.66 9.51
C LYS A 115 -21.62 24.35 9.76
N THR A 116 -20.85 24.55 8.71
CA THR A 116 -19.49 25.10 8.78
C THR A 116 -19.31 26.23 7.77
N ARG A 117 -18.51 27.23 8.15
CA ARG A 117 -18.14 28.36 7.28
C ARG A 117 -16.68 28.75 7.50
N GLU A 118 -16.02 29.14 6.42
CA GLU A 118 -14.64 29.61 6.41
C GLU A 118 -13.64 28.67 7.09
N ILE A 119 -13.87 27.36 7.01
CA ILE A 119 -12.95 26.34 7.54
C ILE A 119 -11.66 26.37 6.74
N LYS A 120 -10.56 26.74 7.39
CA LYS A 120 -9.21 26.87 6.78
C LYS A 120 -8.19 26.18 7.64
N GLY A 121 -7.61 25.08 7.15
CA GLY A 121 -6.54 24.33 7.84
C GLY A 121 -6.96 23.75 9.19
N THR A 122 -8.26 23.54 9.43
CA THR A 122 -8.79 23.03 10.70
C THR A 122 -10.05 22.19 10.48
N GLN A 123 -10.65 21.70 11.56
CA GLN A 123 -11.84 20.86 11.56
C GLN A 123 -12.80 21.22 12.70
N ALA A 124 -14.08 21.06 12.41
CA ALA A 124 -15.14 20.91 13.40
C ALA A 124 -15.24 19.43 13.79
N LEU A 125 -15.28 19.09 15.08
CA LEU A 125 -15.28 17.70 15.55
C LEU A 125 -16.41 17.42 16.54
N VAL A 126 -16.95 16.20 16.50
CA VAL A 126 -17.65 15.59 17.63
C VAL A 126 -16.80 14.45 18.17
N SER A 127 -16.42 14.54 19.44
CA SER A 127 -15.67 13.50 20.14
C SER A 127 -16.56 12.75 21.13
N ALA A 128 -16.24 11.47 21.35
CA ALA A 128 -16.80 10.65 22.43
C ALA A 128 -15.68 10.13 23.34
N VAL A 129 -15.74 10.43 24.63
CA VAL A 129 -14.81 9.89 25.64
C VAL A 129 -15.53 8.83 26.46
N PHE A 130 -14.97 7.63 26.49
CA PHE A 130 -15.49 6.47 27.20
C PHE A 130 -15.03 6.46 28.65
N GLN A 131 -15.99 6.39 29.57
CA GLN A 131 -15.75 6.47 31.00
C GLN A 131 -16.31 5.24 31.73
N GLY A 132 -15.49 4.65 32.61
CA GLY A 132 -15.91 3.57 33.50
C GLY A 132 -16.37 4.07 34.86
N GLU A 133 -16.34 3.18 35.86
CA GLU A 133 -16.69 3.51 37.24
C GLU A 133 -15.93 4.73 37.76
N GLY A 134 -16.63 5.63 38.47
CA GLY A 134 -16.06 6.88 38.97
C GLY A 134 -15.59 7.86 37.89
N ARG A 135 -16.11 7.76 36.66
CA ARG A 135 -15.70 8.55 35.48
C ARG A 135 -14.25 8.31 35.04
N LYS A 136 -13.68 7.14 35.33
CA LYS A 136 -12.32 6.78 34.91
C LYS A 136 -12.23 6.72 33.38
N TYR A 137 -11.22 7.38 32.78
CA TYR A 137 -10.96 7.31 31.34
C TYR A 137 -10.62 5.88 30.89
N LEU A 138 -11.37 5.36 29.92
CA LEU A 138 -11.12 4.06 29.29
C LEU A 138 -10.64 4.17 27.84
N GLY A 139 -10.89 5.31 27.20
CA GLY A 139 -10.53 5.58 25.82
C GLY A 139 -11.31 6.77 25.29
N ALA A 140 -11.03 7.18 24.07
CA ALA A 140 -11.82 8.18 23.37
C ALA A 140 -11.73 7.95 21.86
N ASP A 141 -12.79 8.34 21.17
CA ASP A 141 -12.77 8.67 19.76
C ASP A 141 -12.85 10.20 19.65
N TYR A 142 -11.72 10.85 19.40
CA TYR A 142 -11.63 12.31 19.38
C TYR A 142 -12.20 12.93 18.10
N SER A 143 -12.39 12.13 17.06
CA SER A 143 -12.82 12.56 15.73
C SER A 143 -13.95 11.68 15.21
N ALA A 144 -14.83 11.23 16.10
CA ALA A 144 -15.95 10.35 15.74
C ALA A 144 -16.76 10.95 14.58
N ILE A 145 -17.03 12.25 14.64
CA ILE A 145 -17.44 13.06 13.49
C ILE A 145 -16.40 14.14 13.28
N ALA A 146 -16.00 14.39 12.03
CA ALA A 146 -15.13 15.50 11.67
C ALA A 146 -15.58 16.14 10.34
N VAL A 147 -15.55 17.48 10.30
CA VAL A 147 -15.92 18.28 9.13
C VAL A 147 -14.82 19.29 8.87
N ASN A 148 -14.19 19.20 7.70
CA ASN A 148 -12.99 19.95 7.33
C ASN A 148 -13.21 20.91 6.14
N ALA A 149 -14.46 21.11 5.73
CA ALA A 149 -14.84 21.95 4.60
C ALA A 149 -16.12 22.74 4.92
N ASP A 150 -16.41 23.76 4.12
CA ASP A 150 -17.63 24.56 4.25
C ASP A 150 -18.85 23.78 3.77
N ARG A 151 -19.85 23.67 4.63
CA ARG A 151 -21.07 22.90 4.40
C ARG A 151 -22.26 23.63 5.01
N ASP A 152 -23.37 23.67 4.29
CA ASP A 152 -24.65 23.98 4.92
C ASP A 152 -25.08 22.80 5.83
N TRP A 153 -26.17 22.97 6.57
CA TRP A 153 -26.68 21.96 7.49
C TRP A 153 -26.71 20.57 6.88
N THR A 154 -25.82 19.72 7.39
CA THR A 154 -25.63 18.34 6.91
C THR A 154 -25.61 17.42 8.11
N ARG A 155 -26.30 16.29 8.02
CA ARG A 155 -26.34 15.30 9.10
C ARG A 155 -25.17 14.35 8.98
N TYR A 156 -24.27 14.41 9.94
CA TYR A 156 -23.16 13.48 10.05
C TYR A 156 -23.51 12.30 10.95
N THR A 157 -22.95 11.15 10.65
CA THR A 157 -23.17 9.89 11.37
C THR A 157 -21.82 9.27 11.69
N ALA A 158 -21.68 8.79 12.92
CA ALA A 158 -20.50 8.09 13.41
C ALA A 158 -20.89 6.81 14.12
N CYS A 159 -19.95 5.88 14.10
CA CYS A 159 -20.03 4.63 14.79
C CYS A 159 -19.08 4.59 15.97
N LEU A 160 -19.59 4.34 17.18
CA LEU A 160 -18.76 4.18 18.36
C LEU A 160 -18.81 2.73 18.83
N ALA A 161 -17.65 2.18 19.19
CA ALA A 161 -17.51 0.88 19.84
C ALA A 161 -16.94 1.09 21.25
N PRO A 162 -17.79 1.20 22.30
CA PRO A 162 -17.32 1.43 23.65
C PRO A 162 -16.38 0.32 24.14
N PRO A 163 -15.21 0.65 24.74
CA PRO A 163 -14.36 -0.35 25.39
C PRO A 163 -15.13 -1.10 26.51
N PRO A 164 -14.77 -2.36 26.80
CA PRO A 164 -15.37 -3.11 27.92
C PRO A 164 -15.29 -2.34 29.24
N GLY A 165 -16.39 -2.29 29.98
CA GLY A 165 -16.50 -1.57 31.26
C GLY A 165 -16.89 -0.09 31.16
N THR A 166 -17.21 0.40 29.95
CA THR A 166 -17.77 1.75 29.78
C THR A 166 -19.17 1.83 30.41
N LEU A 167 -19.39 2.84 31.25
CA LEU A 167 -20.67 3.13 31.91
C LEU A 167 -21.28 4.46 31.46
N THR A 168 -20.42 5.45 31.17
CA THR A 168 -20.86 6.77 30.70
C THR A 168 -20.01 7.26 29.53
N LEU A 169 -20.57 8.21 28.78
CA LEU A 169 -19.88 8.96 27.75
C LEU A 169 -19.78 10.44 28.11
N ARG A 170 -18.70 11.06 27.63
CA ARG A 170 -18.61 12.50 27.46
C ARG A 170 -18.61 12.83 25.98
N ILE A 171 -19.58 13.61 25.53
CA ILE A 171 -19.64 14.14 24.17
C ILE A 171 -19.03 15.53 24.15
N ARG A 172 -18.18 15.80 23.16
CA ARG A 172 -17.51 17.11 23.01
C ARG A 172 -17.65 17.62 21.59
N LEU A 173 -18.09 18.86 21.43
CA LEU A 173 -18.28 19.53 20.13
C LEU A 173 -17.23 20.62 20.00
N TRP A 174 -16.33 20.46 19.04
CA TRP A 174 -15.11 21.25 18.94
C TRP A 174 -15.08 22.15 17.71
N LEU A 175 -14.33 23.22 17.83
CA LEU A 175 -13.67 23.83 16.68
C LEU A 175 -12.17 23.90 16.96
N ASN A 176 -11.35 23.46 16.00
CA ASN A 176 -9.89 23.63 16.01
C ASN A 176 -9.14 22.97 17.18
N MET A 177 -9.50 21.74 17.54
CA MET A 177 -8.79 20.94 18.55
C MET A 177 -7.27 20.82 18.26
N GLY A 178 -6.86 20.83 16.99
CA GLY A 178 -5.47 20.67 16.57
C GLY A 178 -4.59 21.94 16.62
N TYR A 179 -5.14 23.11 16.96
CA TYR A 179 -4.43 24.40 16.91
C TYR A 179 -3.82 24.72 15.53
N SER A 180 -4.51 24.34 14.46
CA SER A 180 -3.95 24.35 13.11
C SER A 180 -4.55 25.42 12.19
N GLY A 181 -5.73 25.96 12.50
CA GLY A 181 -6.42 26.87 11.59
C GLY A 181 -7.63 27.57 12.16
N THR A 182 -8.49 28.09 11.29
CA THR A 182 -9.61 28.95 11.66
C THR A 182 -10.93 28.54 11.02
N GLY A 183 -12.05 28.97 11.58
CA GLY A 183 -13.36 28.89 10.94
C GLY A 183 -14.52 29.14 11.89
N ALA A 184 -15.70 28.72 11.48
CA ALA A 184 -16.94 28.86 12.22
C ALA A 184 -17.78 27.57 12.08
N VAL A 185 -18.41 27.14 13.17
CA VAL A 185 -19.25 25.93 13.20
C VAL A 185 -20.49 26.12 14.06
N TRP A 186 -21.60 25.56 13.57
CA TRP A 186 -22.82 25.35 14.33
C TRP A 186 -23.10 23.85 14.46
N TYR A 187 -23.50 23.43 15.65
CA TYR A 187 -23.94 22.09 15.98
C TYR A 187 -25.39 22.11 16.42
N ASP A 188 -26.19 21.20 15.87
CA ASP A 188 -27.59 21.07 16.21
C ASP A 188 -28.05 19.60 16.16
N HIS A 189 -29.15 19.31 16.85
CA HIS A 189 -29.90 18.06 16.79
C HIS A 189 -29.01 16.81 16.83
N LEU A 190 -28.51 16.50 18.03
CA LEU A 190 -27.64 15.36 18.26
C LEU A 190 -28.47 14.11 18.59
N THR A 191 -28.06 12.95 18.09
CA THR A 191 -28.65 11.68 18.47
C THR A 191 -27.58 10.68 18.85
N LEU A 192 -27.82 9.90 19.91
CA LEU A 192 -27.01 8.76 20.28
C LEU A 192 -27.93 7.59 20.55
N THR A 193 -27.80 6.52 19.77
CA THR A 193 -28.66 5.34 19.89
C THR A 193 -27.81 4.08 19.98
N ALA A 194 -28.22 3.13 20.82
CA ALA A 194 -27.60 1.81 20.84
C ALA A 194 -28.03 1.00 19.61
N VAL A 195 -27.09 0.34 18.95
CA VAL A 195 -27.34 -0.46 17.74
C VAL A 195 -26.64 -1.81 17.81
N ASP A 196 -27.22 -2.83 17.17
CA ASP A 196 -26.66 -4.19 17.17
C ASP A 196 -25.43 -4.33 16.28
N ARG A 197 -25.35 -3.50 15.24
CA ARG A 197 -24.31 -3.53 14.22
C ARG A 197 -24.04 -2.12 13.73
N CYS A 198 -22.84 -1.95 13.22
CA CYS A 198 -22.37 -0.68 12.74
C CYS A 198 -21.38 -0.89 11.61
N GLU A 199 -21.56 -0.18 10.51
CA GLU A 199 -20.61 -0.21 9.41
C GLU A 199 -19.43 0.68 9.76
N THR A 200 -18.22 0.11 9.72
CA THR A 200 -17.01 0.89 9.90
C THR A 200 -16.83 1.77 8.67
N PRO A 201 -16.72 3.10 8.84
CA PRO A 201 -16.43 3.99 7.73
C PRO A 201 -15.17 3.54 7.00
N ILE A 202 -15.19 3.69 5.68
CA ILE A 202 -14.06 3.32 4.83
C ILE A 202 -13.57 4.54 4.05
N GLN A 203 -12.34 4.47 3.60
CA GLN A 203 -11.84 5.37 2.58
C GLN A 203 -12.37 4.94 1.20
N ARG A 204 -12.83 5.92 0.41
CA ARG A 204 -13.40 5.70 -0.93
C ARG A 204 -12.80 6.68 -1.91
N TYR A 205 -12.52 6.17 -3.10
CA TYR A 205 -12.14 7.03 -4.20
C TYR A 205 -13.40 7.64 -4.85
N GLU A 206 -13.38 8.94 -5.08
CA GLU A 206 -14.31 9.64 -5.96
C GLU A 206 -13.55 10.59 -6.85
N ASP A 207 -13.71 10.47 -8.16
CA ASP A 207 -12.98 11.32 -9.09
C ASP A 207 -13.52 12.76 -9.03
N ASP A 208 -12.62 13.74 -9.05
CA ASP A 208 -12.99 15.16 -9.10
C ASP A 208 -13.43 15.61 -10.50
N ARG A 209 -13.10 14.81 -11.52
CA ARG A 209 -13.36 15.16 -12.91
C ARG A 209 -14.81 14.90 -13.26
N SER A 210 -15.38 15.85 -14.00
CA SER A 210 -16.62 15.62 -14.73
C SER A 210 -16.36 14.82 -16.00
N LEU A 211 -17.31 13.96 -16.38
CA LEU A 211 -17.21 13.22 -17.63
C LEU A 211 -17.08 14.21 -18.81
N PRO A 212 -16.09 14.03 -19.71
CA PRO A 212 -15.94 14.89 -20.87
C PRO A 212 -17.15 14.82 -21.81
N GLU A 213 -17.30 15.83 -22.67
CA GLU A 213 -18.39 15.86 -23.64
C GLU A 213 -18.25 14.69 -24.64
N LEU A 214 -19.23 13.78 -24.61
CA LEU A 214 -19.23 12.60 -25.46
C LEU A 214 -19.80 12.88 -26.85
N THR A 215 -19.11 12.37 -27.88
CA THR A 215 -19.61 12.34 -29.25
C THR A 215 -20.88 11.48 -29.38
N ALA A 216 -21.67 11.69 -30.44
CA ALA A 216 -22.86 10.90 -30.71
C ALA A 216 -22.57 9.38 -30.77
N ARG A 217 -21.48 9.01 -31.46
CA ARG A 217 -21.02 7.60 -31.55
C ARG A 217 -20.68 7.03 -30.17
N GLN A 218 -19.99 7.80 -29.32
CA GLN A 218 -19.69 7.34 -27.97
C GLN A 218 -20.99 7.11 -27.22
N LYS A 219 -21.91 8.09 -27.18
CA LYS A 219 -23.24 7.99 -26.55
C LYS A 219 -24.02 6.73 -27.00
N GLU A 220 -23.99 6.43 -28.30
CA GLU A 220 -24.59 5.23 -28.88
C GLU A 220 -23.95 3.91 -28.41
N SER A 221 -22.63 3.88 -28.21
CA SER A 221 -21.92 2.71 -27.67
C SER A 221 -22.31 2.39 -26.24
N GLY A 222 -22.72 3.37 -25.42
CA GLY A 222 -23.09 3.15 -24.02
C GLY A 222 -21.94 3.15 -23.01
N TYR A 223 -20.72 3.29 -23.53
CA TYR A 223 -19.49 3.39 -22.76
C TYR A 223 -18.41 4.12 -23.56
N VAL A 224 -17.40 4.63 -22.86
CA VAL A 224 -16.13 5.07 -23.46
C VAL A 224 -15.00 4.17 -23.01
N ALA A 225 -14.09 3.88 -23.94
CA ALA A 225 -12.84 3.23 -23.65
C ALA A 225 -11.72 4.29 -23.64
N TYR A 226 -10.85 4.21 -22.64
CA TYR A 226 -9.78 5.19 -22.43
C TYR A 226 -8.49 4.50 -21.96
N ALA A 227 -7.35 5.02 -22.41
CA ALA A 227 -6.04 4.53 -22.02
C ALA A 227 -5.42 5.49 -21.00
N ARG A 228 -4.87 4.93 -19.92
CA ARG A 228 -4.24 5.68 -18.83
C ARG A 228 -2.90 5.02 -18.51
N HIS A 229 -1.96 5.80 -17.96
CA HIS A 229 -0.69 5.24 -17.47
C HIS A 229 -0.96 4.17 -16.40
N TYR A 230 -0.32 3.00 -16.48
CA TYR A 230 -0.66 1.85 -15.61
C TYR A 230 -0.33 2.07 -14.13
N LEU A 231 0.59 3.00 -13.82
CA LEU A 231 0.87 3.45 -12.45
C LEU A 231 -0.25 4.35 -11.85
N ARG A 232 -1.12 4.93 -12.69
CA ARG A 232 -2.27 5.70 -12.23
C ARG A 232 -3.43 4.76 -11.96
N LEU A 233 -3.79 4.61 -10.69
CA LEU A 233 -4.85 3.72 -10.27
C LEU A 233 -6.21 4.13 -10.87
N ILE A 234 -7.01 3.12 -11.21
CA ILE A 234 -8.34 3.30 -11.78
C ILE A 234 -9.32 2.59 -10.87
N PHE A 235 -10.17 3.37 -10.21
CA PHE A 235 -11.22 2.93 -9.30
C PHE A 235 -12.57 2.81 -10.03
N PRO A 236 -13.57 2.16 -9.42
CA PRO A 236 -14.91 2.08 -10.00
C PRO A 236 -15.54 3.45 -10.30
N THR A 237 -15.18 4.49 -9.56
CA THR A 237 -15.70 5.86 -9.75
C THR A 237 -14.78 6.73 -10.60
N SER A 238 -13.63 6.23 -11.07
CA SER A 238 -12.70 7.01 -11.91
C SER A 238 -13.34 7.49 -13.20
N VAL A 239 -13.05 8.73 -13.57
CA VAL A 239 -13.55 9.39 -14.78
C VAL A 239 -12.37 9.66 -15.72
N PRO A 240 -12.52 9.44 -17.05
CA PRO A 240 -11.45 9.72 -18.00
C PRO A 240 -11.31 11.21 -18.31
N ASP A 241 -10.10 11.66 -18.59
CA ASP A 241 -9.87 12.94 -19.27
C ASP A 241 -10.10 12.82 -20.77
N GLN A 242 -10.40 13.94 -21.44
CA GLN A 242 -10.65 13.97 -22.89
C GLN A 242 -9.47 13.39 -23.69
N ALA A 243 -8.23 13.61 -23.24
CA ALA A 243 -7.02 13.11 -23.89
C ALA A 243 -6.80 11.60 -23.71
N GLU A 244 -7.48 10.96 -22.76
CA GLU A 244 -7.38 9.52 -22.51
C GLU A 244 -8.35 8.73 -23.41
N ILE A 245 -9.48 9.33 -23.79
CA ILE A 245 -10.52 8.70 -24.59
C ILE A 245 -10.03 8.45 -26.01
N GLY A 246 -10.01 7.19 -26.44
CA GLY A 246 -9.56 6.80 -27.78
C GLY A 246 -8.04 6.91 -28.00
N ARG A 247 -7.26 7.24 -26.96
CA ARG A 247 -5.80 7.26 -27.02
C ARG A 247 -5.26 5.87 -27.40
N PRO A 248 -4.36 5.75 -28.39
CA PRO A 248 -3.66 4.50 -28.70
C PRO A 248 -2.91 3.94 -27.49
N LEU A 249 -2.88 2.62 -27.39
CA LEU A 249 -2.00 1.92 -26.46
C LEU A 249 -0.62 1.76 -27.11
N ALA A 250 0.44 2.14 -26.41
CA ALA A 250 1.79 2.03 -26.95
C ALA A 250 2.82 1.79 -25.85
N CYS A 251 3.76 0.88 -26.09
CA CYS A 251 4.95 0.67 -25.27
C CYS A 251 6.15 0.29 -26.16
N PHE A 252 7.32 0.13 -25.54
CA PHE A 252 8.51 -0.44 -26.16
C PHE A 252 9.08 -1.52 -25.23
N ALA A 253 9.80 -2.48 -25.78
CA ALA A 253 10.46 -3.54 -25.01
C ALA A 253 11.68 -4.09 -25.73
N ALA A 254 12.66 -4.58 -25.00
CA ALA A 254 13.66 -5.52 -25.47
C ALA A 254 13.03 -6.93 -25.61
N PRO A 255 13.62 -7.82 -26.41
CA PRO A 255 13.19 -9.22 -26.48
C PRO A 255 13.23 -9.89 -25.11
N GLY A 256 12.19 -10.67 -24.80
CA GLY A 256 12.03 -11.38 -23.52
C GLY A 256 11.27 -10.59 -22.44
N GLU A 257 11.04 -9.29 -22.62
CA GLU A 257 10.32 -8.45 -21.65
C GLU A 257 8.80 -8.69 -21.68
N ARG A 258 8.14 -8.24 -20.60
CA ARG A 258 6.68 -8.26 -20.45
C ARG A 258 6.16 -6.88 -20.08
N GLU A 259 5.60 -6.18 -21.05
CA GLU A 259 5.24 -4.77 -20.89
C GLU A 259 3.75 -4.60 -20.55
N PRO A 260 3.42 -3.87 -19.47
CA PRO A 260 2.06 -3.57 -19.08
C PRO A 260 1.50 -2.33 -19.78
N LEU A 261 0.21 -2.41 -20.11
CA LEU A 261 -0.60 -1.34 -20.64
C LEU A 261 -1.95 -1.35 -19.90
N ALA A 262 -2.51 -0.17 -19.60
CA ALA A 262 -3.81 -0.07 -18.92
C ALA A 262 -4.87 0.54 -19.84
N LEU A 263 -5.94 -0.22 -20.04
CA LEU A 263 -7.18 0.22 -20.68
C LEU A 263 -8.29 0.23 -19.63
N ALA A 264 -9.19 1.21 -19.69
CA ALA A 264 -10.40 1.18 -18.90
C ALA A 264 -11.65 1.52 -19.71
N VAL A 265 -12.79 1.09 -19.18
CA VAL A 265 -14.12 1.30 -19.75
C VAL A 265 -14.96 2.03 -18.71
N ARG A 266 -15.44 3.24 -19.02
CA ARG A 266 -16.45 3.97 -18.22
C ARG A 266 -17.81 3.80 -18.88
N ALA A 267 -18.76 3.22 -18.15
CA ALA A 267 -20.12 2.99 -18.61
C ALA A 267 -21.08 4.10 -18.15
N TRP A 268 -22.12 4.40 -18.94
CA TRP A 268 -23.27 5.23 -18.50
C TRP A 268 -24.61 4.51 -18.70
N ARG A 269 -24.55 3.21 -18.97
CA ARG A 269 -25.63 2.23 -18.83
C ARG A 269 -25.03 0.90 -18.40
N ASP A 270 -25.84 0.00 -17.88
CA ASP A 270 -25.39 -1.34 -17.52
C ASP A 270 -24.88 -2.09 -18.76
N LEU A 271 -23.69 -2.68 -18.65
CA LEU A 271 -23.06 -3.52 -19.66
C LEU A 271 -23.03 -4.97 -19.17
N LYS A 272 -23.51 -5.88 -20.02
CA LYS A 272 -23.47 -7.33 -19.77
C LYS A 272 -22.41 -8.01 -20.61
N GLY A 273 -21.67 -8.93 -19.99
CA GLY A 273 -20.65 -9.73 -20.69
C GLY A 273 -19.55 -8.90 -21.35
N LEU A 274 -19.15 -7.78 -20.72
CA LEU A 274 -18.04 -6.92 -21.13
C LEU A 274 -16.76 -7.76 -21.22
N SER A 275 -16.09 -7.70 -22.37
CA SER A 275 -14.84 -8.40 -22.65
C SER A 275 -13.90 -7.50 -23.42
N VAL A 276 -12.60 -7.61 -23.13
CA VAL A 276 -11.53 -6.95 -23.88
C VAL A 276 -10.62 -8.02 -24.47
N THR A 277 -10.35 -7.91 -25.76
CA THR A 277 -9.51 -8.86 -26.50
C THR A 277 -8.48 -8.11 -27.33
N CYS A 278 -7.37 -8.77 -27.66
CA CYS A 278 -6.34 -8.21 -28.53
C CYS A 278 -6.09 -9.14 -29.72
N THR A 279 -5.88 -8.58 -30.90
CA THR A 279 -5.38 -9.35 -32.05
C THR A 279 -3.91 -9.73 -31.83
N PRO A 280 -3.37 -10.71 -32.59
CA PRO A 280 -1.92 -10.80 -32.76
C PRO A 280 -1.34 -9.44 -33.18
N LEU A 281 -0.12 -9.16 -32.76
CA LEU A 281 0.60 -7.94 -33.14
C LEU A 281 1.51 -8.28 -34.31
N THR A 282 1.38 -7.58 -35.43
CA THR A 282 2.14 -7.85 -36.66
C THR A 282 3.12 -6.73 -36.96
N ALA A 283 4.33 -7.07 -37.35
CA ALA A 283 5.34 -6.13 -37.85
C ALA A 283 5.44 -6.17 -39.39
N GLU A 284 6.08 -5.16 -39.96
CA GLU A 284 6.49 -5.17 -41.37
C GLU A 284 7.41 -6.37 -41.64
N GLY A 285 7.26 -7.02 -42.80
CA GLY A 285 8.01 -8.24 -43.14
C GLY A 285 7.39 -9.55 -42.62
N GLY A 286 6.24 -9.51 -41.95
CA GLY A 286 5.44 -10.70 -41.61
C GLY A 286 5.76 -11.34 -40.26
N ALA A 287 6.68 -10.78 -39.48
CA ALA A 287 6.89 -11.18 -38.09
C ALA A 287 5.65 -10.87 -37.24
N ALA A 288 5.36 -11.71 -36.25
CA ALA A 288 4.19 -11.54 -35.39
C ALA A 288 4.46 -11.97 -33.96
N ILE A 289 3.87 -11.23 -33.01
CA ILE A 289 3.67 -11.64 -31.62
C ILE A 289 2.26 -12.22 -31.55
N GLY A 290 2.16 -13.52 -31.29
CA GLY A 290 0.89 -14.24 -31.26
C GLY A 290 -0.07 -13.73 -30.17
N GLY A 291 -1.37 -13.91 -30.38
CA GLY A 291 -2.38 -13.45 -29.42
C GLY A 291 -2.26 -14.12 -28.04
N GLU A 292 -1.72 -15.33 -27.98
CA GLU A 292 -1.40 -16.06 -26.74
C GLU A 292 -0.31 -15.39 -25.89
N ARG A 293 0.43 -14.44 -26.48
CA ARG A 293 1.43 -13.61 -25.80
C ARG A 293 0.86 -12.29 -25.27
N VAL A 294 -0.43 -12.02 -25.51
CA VAL A 294 -1.11 -10.84 -24.98
C VAL A 294 -2.16 -11.26 -23.97
N SER A 295 -1.83 -11.07 -22.70
CA SER A 295 -2.76 -11.31 -21.59
C SER A 295 -3.62 -10.07 -21.38
N VAL A 296 -4.93 -10.24 -21.24
CA VAL A 296 -5.88 -9.17 -20.86
C VAL A 296 -6.64 -9.61 -19.63
N ARG A 297 -6.47 -8.90 -18.51
CA ARG A 297 -7.05 -9.27 -17.22
C ARG A 297 -7.85 -8.12 -16.62
N PRO A 298 -9.15 -8.30 -16.33
CA PRO A 298 -9.89 -7.30 -15.59
C PRO A 298 -9.34 -7.19 -14.16
N VAL A 299 -9.19 -5.95 -13.68
CA VAL A 299 -8.81 -5.68 -12.30
C VAL A 299 -9.96 -6.04 -11.36
N ARG A 300 -9.70 -6.91 -10.38
CA ARG A 300 -10.60 -7.18 -9.27
C ARG A 300 -10.44 -6.09 -8.23
N TYR A 301 -11.50 -5.33 -7.96
CA TYR A 301 -11.56 -4.39 -6.84
C TYR A 301 -11.84 -5.12 -5.54
N GLY A 302 -11.37 -4.66 -4.38
CA GLY A 302 -11.63 -5.29 -3.10
C GLY A 302 -11.27 -4.38 -1.94
N LYS A 303 -11.64 -4.75 -0.71
CA LYS A 303 -11.28 -3.97 0.48
C LYS A 303 -9.87 -4.34 0.95
N LYS A 304 -9.09 -3.35 1.34
CA LYS A 304 -7.75 -3.50 1.92
C LYS A 304 -7.55 -2.53 3.08
N GLN A 305 -6.70 -2.90 4.03
CA GLN A 305 -6.25 -2.04 5.11
C GLN A 305 -4.74 -2.18 5.23
N GLY A 306 -4.02 -1.09 5.46
CA GLY A 306 -2.59 -1.13 5.77
C GLY A 306 -2.34 -1.63 7.19
N GLN A 307 -1.15 -2.20 7.43
CA GLN A 307 -0.77 -2.67 8.77
C GLN A 307 -0.25 -1.51 9.63
N SER A 308 -0.99 -1.19 10.69
CA SER A 308 -0.64 -0.12 11.65
C SER A 308 0.66 -0.38 12.42
N ARG A 309 1.09 -1.65 12.53
CA ARG A 309 2.35 -2.05 13.20
C ARG A 309 3.59 -1.48 12.49
N TRP A 310 3.52 -1.30 11.17
CA TRP A 310 4.66 -0.90 10.34
C TRP A 310 4.70 0.61 10.04
N GLY A 311 3.59 1.30 10.28
CA GLY A 311 3.44 2.75 10.32
C GLY A 311 1.96 3.11 10.17
N MET A 312 1.61 4.39 10.19
CA MET A 312 0.22 4.86 10.03
C MET A 312 -0.22 4.86 8.55
N PHE A 313 0.27 3.90 7.77
CA PHE A 313 0.02 3.75 6.34
C PHE A 313 -1.37 3.15 6.14
N HIS A 314 -2.27 3.90 5.49
CA HIS A 314 -3.62 3.46 5.11
C HIS A 314 -4.32 2.64 6.21
N SER A 315 -4.31 3.16 7.45
CA SER A 315 -5.00 2.54 8.58
C SER A 315 -6.51 2.42 8.34
N ASP A 316 -7.04 3.24 7.43
CA ASP A 316 -8.42 3.19 6.99
C ASP A 316 -8.61 2.01 6.02
N VAL A 317 -9.68 1.26 6.20
CA VAL A 317 -10.10 0.28 5.18
C VAL A 317 -10.43 1.05 3.90
N MET A 318 -9.95 0.62 2.74
CA MET A 318 -10.21 1.25 1.45
C MET A 318 -10.65 0.22 0.41
N GLU A 319 -11.58 0.59 -0.48
CA GLU A 319 -11.78 -0.16 -1.73
C GLU A 319 -10.67 0.16 -2.74
N VAL A 320 -9.90 -0.85 -3.13
CA VAL A 320 -8.67 -0.73 -3.94
C VAL A 320 -8.69 -1.68 -5.15
N PRO A 321 -7.96 -1.37 -6.23
CA PRO A 321 -7.66 -2.34 -7.28
C PRO A 321 -6.73 -3.43 -6.74
N LEU A 322 -7.30 -4.58 -6.38
CA LEU A 322 -6.65 -5.58 -5.55
C LEU A 322 -5.70 -6.48 -6.35
N TYR A 323 -6.20 -7.13 -7.40
CA TYR A 323 -5.41 -8.05 -8.23
C TYR A 323 -5.95 -8.19 -9.65
N LEU A 324 -5.15 -8.78 -10.55
CA LEU A 324 -5.53 -9.06 -11.92
C LEU A 324 -6.27 -10.39 -12.01
N ALA A 325 -7.59 -10.36 -12.21
CA ALA A 325 -8.41 -11.57 -12.23
C ALA A 325 -8.25 -12.37 -13.53
N SER A 326 -8.53 -13.67 -13.44
CA SER A 326 -8.60 -14.58 -14.60
C SER A 326 -10.06 -14.73 -15.04
N ARG A 327 -10.68 -13.64 -15.51
CA ARG A 327 -12.06 -13.62 -16.01
C ARG A 327 -12.11 -13.07 -17.44
N GLU A 328 -12.69 -13.84 -18.37
CA GLU A 328 -12.85 -13.40 -19.77
C GLU A 328 -13.95 -12.36 -19.95
N ARG A 329 -15.00 -12.44 -19.11
CA ARG A 329 -16.17 -11.58 -19.16
C ARG A 329 -16.54 -11.09 -17.77
N ILE A 330 -17.02 -9.86 -17.70
CA ILE A 330 -17.59 -9.28 -16.50
C ILE A 330 -18.84 -8.47 -16.83
N ASP A 331 -19.66 -8.18 -15.83
CA ASP A 331 -20.71 -7.18 -15.92
C ASP A 331 -20.21 -5.86 -15.32
N LEU A 332 -20.61 -4.73 -15.91
CA LEU A 332 -20.26 -3.39 -15.45
C LEU A 332 -21.53 -2.55 -15.31
N ALA A 333 -21.80 -2.03 -14.11
CA ALA A 333 -22.95 -1.17 -13.88
C ALA A 333 -22.78 0.21 -14.53
N ALA A 334 -23.90 0.89 -14.77
CA ALA A 334 -23.90 2.30 -15.17
C ALA A 334 -23.10 3.16 -14.18
N ASP A 335 -22.47 4.21 -14.71
CA ASP A 335 -21.67 5.18 -13.96
C ASP A 335 -20.47 4.58 -13.20
N ARG A 336 -19.96 3.45 -13.69
CA ARG A 336 -18.77 2.78 -13.18
C ARG A 336 -17.69 2.61 -14.24
N SER A 337 -16.45 2.59 -13.77
CA SER A 337 -15.26 2.26 -14.53
C SER A 337 -14.76 0.86 -14.20
N GLN A 338 -14.26 0.17 -15.22
CA GLN A 338 -13.50 -1.07 -15.07
C GLN A 338 -12.14 -0.91 -15.73
N ALA A 339 -11.07 -1.21 -14.99
CA ALA A 339 -9.73 -1.35 -15.54
C ALA A 339 -9.45 -2.76 -16.06
N PHE A 340 -8.68 -2.82 -17.15
CA PHE A 340 -8.13 -4.01 -17.77
C PHE A 340 -6.62 -3.82 -17.90
N TRP A 341 -5.87 -4.71 -17.27
CA TRP A 341 -4.42 -4.78 -17.39
C TRP A 341 -4.07 -5.66 -18.59
N ILE A 342 -3.31 -5.10 -19.52
CA ILE A 342 -2.86 -5.77 -20.73
C ILE A 342 -1.36 -5.99 -20.61
N THR A 343 -0.90 -7.24 -20.63
CA THR A 343 0.53 -7.57 -20.59
C THR A 343 0.93 -8.17 -21.94
N VAL A 344 1.88 -7.54 -22.63
CA VAL A 344 2.47 -8.08 -23.87
C VAL A 344 3.79 -8.75 -23.55
N HIS A 345 3.86 -10.07 -23.77
CA HIS A 345 5.10 -10.84 -23.64
C HIS A 345 5.84 -10.88 -24.97
N VAL A 346 6.92 -10.11 -25.09
CA VAL A 346 7.77 -10.08 -26.27
C VAL A 346 8.65 -11.34 -26.28
N PRO A 347 8.57 -12.22 -27.30
CA PRO A 347 9.41 -13.41 -27.37
C PRO A 347 10.91 -13.06 -27.41
N ASP A 348 11.76 -13.91 -26.81
CA ASP A 348 13.23 -13.72 -26.82
C ASP A 348 13.82 -13.60 -28.24
N ALA A 349 13.21 -14.29 -29.20
CA ALA A 349 13.64 -14.31 -30.59
C ALA A 349 12.92 -13.28 -31.48
N ALA A 350 12.12 -12.38 -30.90
CA ALA A 350 11.37 -11.39 -31.66
C ALA A 350 12.32 -10.43 -32.39
N PRO A 351 12.22 -10.30 -33.73
CA PRO A 351 13.00 -9.32 -34.46
C PRO A 351 12.66 -7.89 -34.00
N PRO A 352 13.66 -6.99 -33.93
CA PRO A 352 13.43 -5.58 -33.68
C PRO A 352 12.49 -4.97 -34.72
N GLY A 353 11.59 -4.09 -34.29
CA GLY A 353 10.60 -3.47 -35.17
C GLY A 353 9.33 -3.05 -34.45
N ARG A 354 8.42 -2.40 -35.18
CA ARG A 354 7.11 -1.98 -34.66
C ARG A 354 6.05 -3.02 -34.97
N TYR A 355 5.44 -3.56 -33.94
CA TYR A 355 4.35 -4.52 -34.01
C TYR A 355 3.04 -3.81 -33.73
N ARG A 356 2.04 -3.97 -34.60
CA ARG A 356 0.74 -3.30 -34.51
C ARG A 356 -0.39 -4.32 -34.39
N GLY A 357 -1.38 -3.99 -33.58
CA GLY A 357 -2.59 -4.79 -33.44
C GLY A 357 -3.81 -3.92 -33.11
N THR A 358 -4.88 -4.57 -32.70
CA THR A 358 -6.12 -3.91 -32.29
C THR A 358 -6.66 -4.51 -31.01
N VAL A 359 -6.91 -3.66 -30.02
CA VAL A 359 -7.67 -4.02 -28.81
C VAL A 359 -9.15 -3.74 -29.05
N SER A 360 -10.00 -4.73 -28.81
CA SER A 360 -11.45 -4.66 -29.01
C SER A 360 -12.18 -4.79 -27.69
N VAL A 361 -12.96 -3.76 -27.34
CA VAL A 361 -13.91 -3.76 -26.22
C VAL A 361 -15.28 -4.16 -26.77
N SER A 362 -15.88 -5.21 -26.20
CA SER A 362 -17.18 -5.74 -26.63
C SER A 362 -18.09 -5.96 -25.43
N ALA A 363 -19.39 -5.72 -25.61
CA ALA A 363 -20.43 -6.02 -24.63
C ALA A 363 -21.69 -6.51 -25.37
N HIS A 364 -22.57 -7.23 -24.66
CA HIS A 364 -23.75 -7.84 -25.29
C HIS A 364 -24.66 -6.79 -25.96
N GLY A 365 -25.00 -7.03 -27.22
CA GLY A 365 -25.90 -6.17 -28.00
C GLY A 365 -25.30 -4.83 -28.44
N LEU A 366 -23.99 -4.62 -28.27
CA LEU A 366 -23.32 -3.37 -28.60
C LEU A 366 -22.21 -3.57 -29.64
N ALA A 367 -22.03 -2.59 -30.51
CA ALA A 367 -20.93 -2.59 -31.48
C ALA A 367 -19.58 -2.44 -30.76
N PRO A 368 -18.55 -3.22 -31.14
CA PRO A 368 -17.27 -3.17 -30.45
C PRO A 368 -16.53 -1.86 -30.70
N THR A 369 -15.89 -1.34 -29.65
CA THR A 369 -14.97 -0.20 -29.74
C THR A 369 -13.56 -0.75 -29.96
N ARG A 370 -12.84 -0.19 -30.93
CA ARG A 370 -11.51 -0.65 -31.33
C ARG A 370 -10.48 0.44 -31.07
N LEU A 371 -9.39 0.09 -30.40
CA LEU A 371 -8.24 0.97 -30.17
C LEU A 371 -6.98 0.33 -30.77
N PRO A 372 -6.11 1.12 -31.43
CA PRO A 372 -4.83 0.63 -31.88
C PRO A 372 -3.91 0.33 -30.67
N ILE A 373 -3.13 -0.74 -30.80
CA ILE A 373 -2.03 -1.08 -29.90
C ILE A 373 -0.74 -1.19 -30.71
N GLU A 374 0.35 -0.63 -30.21
CA GLU A 374 1.68 -0.67 -30.82
C GLU A 374 2.74 -1.08 -29.79
N VAL A 375 3.66 -1.96 -30.20
CA VAL A 375 4.83 -2.34 -29.41
C VAL A 375 6.08 -2.18 -30.27
N GLU A 376 7.01 -1.34 -29.82
CA GLU A 376 8.34 -1.21 -30.43
C GLU A 376 9.31 -2.21 -29.79
N VAL A 377 9.67 -3.27 -30.51
CA VAL A 377 10.71 -4.20 -30.09
C VAL A 377 12.08 -3.61 -30.43
N LEU A 378 12.88 -3.37 -29.40
CA LEU A 378 14.19 -2.73 -29.51
C LEU A 378 15.29 -3.74 -29.91
N PRO A 379 16.35 -3.30 -30.60
CA PRO A 379 17.52 -4.13 -30.88
C PRO A 379 18.48 -4.16 -29.67
N VAL A 380 17.97 -4.47 -28.48
CA VAL A 380 18.71 -4.44 -27.22
C VAL A 380 18.67 -5.81 -26.57
N THR A 381 19.79 -6.29 -26.03
CA THR A 381 19.81 -7.47 -25.16
C THR A 381 20.10 -7.05 -23.73
N LEU A 382 19.10 -7.11 -22.87
CA LEU A 382 19.24 -6.70 -21.46
C LEU A 382 20.10 -7.71 -20.68
N ARG A 383 21.12 -7.19 -20.01
CA ARG A 383 22.00 -7.96 -19.13
C ARG A 383 21.32 -8.14 -17.78
N GLU A 384 21.40 -9.35 -17.23
CA GLU A 384 21.01 -9.56 -15.84
C GLU A 384 22.04 -8.91 -14.89
N PRO A 385 21.60 -8.15 -13.88
CA PRO A 385 22.51 -7.51 -12.93
C PRO A 385 23.23 -8.57 -12.11
N LYS A 386 24.55 -8.43 -12.01
CA LYS A 386 25.35 -9.25 -11.09
C LYS A 386 25.44 -8.52 -9.77
N HIS A 387 25.36 -9.22 -8.64
CA HIS A 387 25.45 -8.63 -7.30
C HIS A 387 24.26 -7.73 -6.90
N VAL A 388 23.09 -7.98 -7.50
CA VAL A 388 21.84 -7.31 -7.11
C VAL A 388 20.79 -8.36 -6.79
N TYR A 389 20.23 -8.29 -5.58
CA TYR A 389 19.31 -9.29 -5.04
C TYR A 389 17.88 -8.80 -5.18
N PHE A 390 17.19 -9.22 -6.22
CA PHE A 390 15.75 -9.01 -6.36
C PHE A 390 15.02 -10.23 -5.84
N GLY A 391 14.15 -10.06 -4.87
CA GLY A 391 13.36 -11.16 -4.33
C GLY A 391 12.11 -10.70 -3.63
N MET A 392 11.37 -11.67 -3.12
CA MET A 392 10.39 -11.47 -2.07
C MET A 392 10.68 -12.44 -0.94
N TYR A 393 10.27 -12.12 0.27
CA TYR A 393 10.17 -13.15 1.29
C TYR A 393 9.10 -14.18 0.87
N HIS A 394 9.40 -15.46 1.03
CA HIS A 394 8.55 -16.54 0.56
C HIS A 394 8.62 -17.72 1.52
N ARG A 395 7.46 -18.19 1.97
CA ARG A 395 7.27 -19.48 2.62
C ARG A 395 6.67 -20.46 1.61
N PRO A 396 7.44 -21.45 1.13
CA PRO A 396 6.90 -22.48 0.24
C PRO A 396 5.83 -23.33 0.94
N VAL A 397 4.63 -23.35 0.39
CA VAL A 397 3.46 -24.09 0.91
C VAL A 397 2.70 -24.75 -0.24
N GLY A 398 1.76 -25.65 0.07
CA GLY A 398 0.95 -26.35 -0.93
C GLY A 398 1.66 -27.55 -1.55
N ASP A 399 1.06 -28.09 -2.61
CA ASP A 399 1.62 -29.21 -3.36
C ASP A 399 2.77 -28.80 -4.29
N ASP A 400 3.40 -29.78 -4.92
CA ASP A 400 4.57 -29.60 -5.79
C ASP A 400 4.29 -28.67 -6.98
N ALA A 401 3.09 -28.76 -7.57
CA ALA A 401 2.71 -27.94 -8.72
C ALA A 401 2.50 -26.48 -8.32
N PHE A 402 1.86 -26.24 -7.16
CA PHE A 402 1.67 -24.91 -6.62
C PHE A 402 3.01 -24.24 -6.28
N ARG A 403 3.91 -24.98 -5.62
CA ARG A 403 5.26 -24.49 -5.31
C ARG A 403 6.05 -24.17 -6.57
N ALA A 404 6.06 -25.08 -7.54
CA ALA A 404 6.75 -24.86 -8.82
C ALA A 404 6.21 -23.63 -9.57
N ALA A 405 4.90 -23.37 -9.50
CA ALA A 405 4.30 -22.17 -10.08
C ALA A 405 4.77 -20.88 -9.39
N ALA A 406 4.87 -20.87 -8.05
CA ALA A 406 5.38 -19.72 -7.30
C ALA A 406 6.84 -19.39 -7.66
N TRP A 407 7.70 -20.41 -7.71
CA TRP A 407 9.12 -20.22 -8.09
C TRP A 407 9.27 -19.71 -9.52
N ARG A 408 8.52 -20.29 -10.46
CA ARG A 408 8.52 -19.84 -11.86
C ARG A 408 8.02 -18.40 -11.98
N ASP A 409 6.94 -18.05 -11.29
CA ASP A 409 6.36 -16.71 -11.34
C ASP A 409 7.33 -15.66 -10.81
N MET A 410 7.95 -15.88 -9.64
CA MET A 410 9.01 -15.00 -9.13
C MET A 410 10.16 -14.85 -10.13
N ARG A 411 10.62 -15.95 -10.74
CA ARG A 411 11.70 -15.87 -11.70
C ARG A 411 11.30 -15.14 -13.00
N GLU A 412 10.07 -15.32 -13.47
CA GLU A 412 9.50 -14.59 -14.62
C GLU A 412 9.33 -13.08 -14.34
N HIS A 413 9.26 -12.66 -13.08
CA HIS A 413 9.26 -11.24 -12.67
C HIS A 413 10.68 -10.67 -12.51
N GLY A 414 11.71 -11.41 -12.90
CA GLY A 414 13.10 -10.97 -12.86
C GLY A 414 13.78 -11.10 -11.50
N MET A 415 13.15 -11.80 -10.53
CA MET A 415 13.78 -12.06 -9.24
C MET A 415 15.05 -12.90 -9.42
N THR A 416 16.14 -12.45 -8.80
CA THR A 416 17.44 -13.12 -8.81
C THR A 416 17.70 -13.91 -7.54
N SER A 417 16.99 -13.59 -6.45
CA SER A 417 17.08 -14.17 -5.11
C SER A 417 15.70 -14.35 -4.44
N VAL A 418 15.68 -14.87 -3.21
CA VAL A 418 14.50 -15.01 -2.36
C VAL A 418 14.89 -14.86 -0.88
N GLY A 419 14.01 -14.23 -0.10
CA GLY A 419 14.00 -14.33 1.37
C GLY A 419 13.27 -15.61 1.78
N LEU A 420 13.97 -16.74 1.85
CA LEU A 420 13.37 -18.04 2.15
C LEU A 420 12.96 -18.11 3.62
N CYS A 421 11.67 -18.29 3.90
CA CYS A 421 11.14 -18.49 5.25
C CYS A 421 10.74 -19.96 5.44
N CYS A 422 11.62 -20.78 6.01
CA CYS A 422 11.30 -22.16 6.34
C CYS A 422 12.12 -22.70 7.52
N ASN A 423 11.64 -23.78 8.12
CA ASN A 423 12.45 -24.55 9.07
C ASN A 423 13.63 -25.20 8.34
N LEU A 424 14.58 -25.74 9.11
CA LEU A 424 15.51 -26.72 8.55
C LEU A 424 14.74 -27.97 8.13
N GLY A 425 13.82 -28.41 9.00
CA GLY A 425 12.93 -29.55 8.74
C GLY A 425 13.66 -30.90 8.68
N ALA A 426 14.94 -30.96 9.03
CA ALA A 426 15.75 -32.16 9.06
C ALA A 426 15.65 -32.89 10.40
N LYS A 427 15.90 -34.21 10.40
CA LYS A 427 16.02 -34.98 11.64
C LYS A 427 17.35 -34.65 12.33
N LEU A 428 17.26 -34.19 13.58
CA LEU A 428 18.40 -33.83 14.44
C LEU A 428 18.54 -34.80 15.62
N GLU A 429 19.71 -35.42 15.75
CA GLU A 429 20.02 -36.39 16.81
C GLU A 429 21.35 -36.06 17.49
N LEU A 430 21.46 -36.43 18.77
CA LEU A 430 22.72 -36.39 19.51
C LEU A 430 23.33 -37.79 19.60
N ASP A 431 24.61 -37.87 19.29
CA ASP A 431 25.47 -39.05 19.46
C ASP A 431 26.64 -38.63 20.35
N GLY A 432 26.43 -38.73 21.68
CA GLY A 432 27.27 -38.05 22.66
C GLY A 432 27.21 -36.52 22.49
N ASP A 433 28.36 -35.89 22.27
CA ASP A 433 28.49 -34.45 22.00
C ASP A 433 28.37 -34.09 20.51
N ARG A 434 28.23 -35.08 19.63
CA ARG A 434 28.14 -34.88 18.19
C ARG A 434 26.69 -34.73 17.75
N VAL A 435 26.40 -33.70 16.97
CA VAL A 435 25.10 -33.54 16.32
C VAL A 435 25.11 -34.27 14.98
N ARG A 436 24.10 -35.12 14.76
CA ARG A 436 23.84 -35.77 13.47
C ARG A 436 22.62 -35.12 12.83
N VAL A 437 22.81 -34.53 11.65
CA VAL A 437 21.74 -33.99 10.79
C VAL A 437 21.51 -34.95 9.63
N THR A 438 20.26 -35.38 9.44
CA THR A 438 19.89 -36.28 8.34
C THR A 438 19.23 -35.50 7.23
N PHE A 439 19.82 -35.55 6.04
CA PHE A 439 19.31 -34.96 4.80
C PHE A 439 18.89 -36.09 3.85
N ASP A 440 17.60 -36.40 3.82
CA ASP A 440 17.00 -37.47 3.01
C ASP A 440 16.09 -36.95 1.88
N GLY A 441 16.13 -35.64 1.61
CA GLY A 441 15.28 -34.95 0.64
C GLY A 441 13.96 -34.43 1.19
N SER A 442 13.57 -34.80 2.42
CA SER A 442 12.28 -34.42 3.02
C SER A 442 12.29 -33.12 3.82
N GLY A 443 13.47 -32.63 4.20
CA GLY A 443 13.61 -31.41 4.98
C GLY A 443 13.21 -30.16 4.19
N ASP A 444 12.52 -29.23 4.86
CA ASP A 444 11.97 -28.01 4.27
C ASP A 444 13.03 -27.19 3.51
N LEU A 445 14.21 -26.99 4.12
CA LEU A 445 15.32 -26.26 3.50
C LEU A 445 15.89 -27.01 2.29
N GLU A 446 16.19 -28.31 2.41
CA GLU A 446 16.76 -29.11 1.31
C GLU A 446 15.83 -29.09 0.09
N ARG A 447 14.52 -29.26 0.34
CA ARG A 447 13.52 -29.19 -0.71
C ARG A 447 13.46 -27.80 -1.36
N ALA A 448 13.34 -26.75 -0.56
CA ALA A 448 13.23 -25.38 -1.08
C ALA A 448 14.46 -24.94 -1.89
N VAL A 449 15.68 -25.27 -1.43
CA VAL A 449 16.91 -24.94 -2.15
C VAL A 449 17.01 -25.67 -3.49
N ASN A 450 16.58 -26.93 -3.54
CA ASN A 450 16.55 -27.70 -4.79
C ASN A 450 15.52 -27.13 -5.78
N GLU A 451 14.34 -26.73 -5.30
CA GLU A 451 13.31 -26.07 -6.12
C GLU A 451 13.78 -24.70 -6.63
N TYR A 452 14.40 -23.88 -5.77
CA TYR A 452 15.04 -22.61 -6.13
C TYR A 452 16.08 -22.79 -7.25
N ARG A 453 16.97 -23.78 -7.11
CA ARG A 453 17.97 -24.08 -8.15
C ARG A 453 17.32 -24.52 -9.45
N ALA A 454 16.30 -25.37 -9.38
CA ALA A 454 15.57 -25.86 -10.56
C ALA A 454 14.83 -24.73 -11.30
N ALA A 455 14.39 -23.71 -10.57
CA ALA A 455 13.72 -22.54 -11.13
C ALA A 455 14.68 -21.54 -11.80
N GLY A 456 15.99 -21.66 -11.62
CA GLY A 456 16.98 -20.85 -12.35
C GLY A 456 17.25 -19.46 -11.77
N PHE A 457 17.10 -19.30 -10.46
CA PHE A 457 17.59 -18.11 -9.75
C PHE A 457 19.13 -18.07 -9.75
N THR A 458 19.70 -16.88 -9.73
CA THR A 458 21.12 -16.66 -10.05
C THR A 458 21.96 -16.10 -8.90
N MET A 459 21.32 -15.62 -7.83
CA MET A 459 21.99 -15.07 -6.65
C MET A 459 21.90 -16.04 -5.45
N PRO A 460 22.68 -15.81 -4.37
CA PRO A 460 22.51 -16.51 -3.10
C PRO A 460 21.09 -16.40 -2.53
N ILE A 461 20.71 -17.34 -1.67
CA ILE A 461 19.44 -17.34 -0.93
C ILE A 461 19.65 -16.65 0.41
N ALA A 462 18.75 -15.75 0.82
CA ALA A 462 18.67 -15.29 2.19
C ALA A 462 17.72 -16.21 2.96
N TRP A 463 18.21 -16.94 3.95
CA TRP A 463 17.40 -17.88 4.72
C TRP A 463 17.06 -17.30 6.09
N LEU A 464 15.80 -16.86 6.23
CA LEU A 464 15.17 -16.61 7.52
C LEU A 464 14.90 -17.96 8.19
N MET A 465 15.78 -18.29 9.13
CA MET A 465 15.79 -19.57 9.80
C MET A 465 14.52 -19.76 10.62
N GLY A 466 13.86 -20.90 10.43
CA GLY A 466 12.83 -21.33 11.35
C GLY A 466 13.38 -21.53 12.77
N SER A 467 12.51 -21.35 13.77
CA SER A 467 12.89 -21.51 15.19
C SER A 467 13.27 -22.94 15.59
N ASP A 468 13.17 -23.94 14.70
CA ASP A 468 13.39 -25.35 14.99
C ASP A 468 14.84 -25.65 15.39
N VAL A 469 15.81 -25.10 14.66
CA VAL A 469 17.24 -25.25 14.98
C VAL A 469 17.58 -24.63 16.33
N LEU A 470 17.17 -23.36 16.54
CA LEU A 470 17.42 -22.64 17.79
C LEU A 470 16.80 -23.36 18.99
N ARG A 471 15.52 -23.75 18.87
CA ARG A 471 14.78 -24.43 19.93
C ARG A 471 15.39 -25.79 20.27
N TRP A 472 15.73 -26.59 19.25
CA TRP A 472 16.36 -27.89 19.47
C TRP A 472 17.71 -27.73 20.18
N CYS A 473 18.57 -26.82 19.71
CA CYS A 473 19.87 -26.59 20.33
C CYS A 473 19.74 -26.11 21.79
N ARG A 474 18.83 -25.16 22.07
CA ARG A 474 18.56 -24.69 23.44
C ARG A 474 18.06 -25.81 24.35
N GLN A 475 17.13 -26.64 23.86
CA GLN A 475 16.62 -27.77 24.62
C GLN A 475 17.74 -28.77 24.96
N ARG A 476 18.65 -29.06 24.02
CA ARG A 476 19.77 -29.97 24.23
C ARG A 476 20.86 -29.39 25.12
N ALA A 477 21.03 -28.07 25.10
CA ALA A 477 22.00 -27.38 25.94
C ALA A 477 21.62 -27.38 27.43
N GLY A 478 20.32 -27.44 27.77
CA GLY A 478 19.89 -27.45 29.18
C GLY A 478 20.30 -26.18 29.96
N GLY A 479 20.51 -25.06 29.27
CA GLY A 479 21.02 -23.81 29.85
C GLY A 479 22.54 -23.62 29.76
N GLU A 480 23.30 -24.62 29.32
CA GLU A 480 24.76 -24.52 29.15
C GLU A 480 25.12 -23.83 27.82
N GLU A 481 25.66 -22.61 27.89
CA GLU A 481 25.96 -21.79 26.71
C GLU A 481 27.01 -22.41 25.77
N ALA A 482 28.05 -23.05 26.34
CA ALA A 482 29.07 -23.74 25.55
C ALA A 482 28.47 -24.91 24.76
N ARG A 483 27.55 -25.66 25.39
CA ARG A 483 26.85 -26.78 24.75
C ARG A 483 25.88 -26.30 23.66
N PHE A 484 25.17 -25.19 23.92
CA PHE A 484 24.35 -24.54 22.90
C PHE A 484 25.19 -24.15 21.68
N SER A 485 26.30 -23.46 21.91
CA SER A 485 27.19 -22.98 20.84
C SER A 485 27.75 -24.15 20.01
N ALA A 486 28.18 -25.21 20.68
CA ALA A 486 28.68 -26.42 20.02
C ALA A 486 27.60 -27.14 19.21
N CYS A 487 26.37 -27.27 19.74
CA CYS A 487 25.26 -27.90 19.02
C CYS A 487 24.87 -27.08 17.79
N TYR A 488 24.66 -25.77 17.96
CA TYR A 488 24.24 -24.87 16.90
C TYR A 488 25.29 -24.84 15.77
N ARG A 489 26.57 -24.68 16.11
CA ARG A 489 27.68 -24.73 15.15
C ARG A 489 27.67 -26.03 14.33
N GLN A 490 27.54 -27.19 14.98
CA GLN A 490 27.55 -28.48 14.27
C GLN A 490 26.36 -28.65 13.32
N VAL A 491 25.18 -28.10 13.66
CA VAL A 491 24.04 -28.09 12.73
C VAL A 491 24.37 -27.26 11.49
N ILE A 492 24.89 -26.05 11.67
CA ILE A 492 25.23 -25.16 10.55
C ILE A 492 26.35 -25.76 9.68
N GLU A 493 27.40 -26.31 10.28
CA GLU A 493 28.48 -26.99 9.55
C GLU A 493 27.95 -28.20 8.75
N ALA A 494 27.00 -28.96 9.30
CA ALA A 494 26.38 -30.07 8.57
C ALA A 494 25.57 -29.59 7.35
N ILE A 495 24.85 -28.45 7.46
CA ILE A 495 24.14 -27.82 6.35
C ILE A 495 25.14 -27.40 5.26
N ILE A 496 26.22 -26.73 5.62
CA ILE A 496 27.23 -26.26 4.67
C ILE A 496 27.91 -27.43 3.96
N VAL A 497 28.31 -28.47 4.70
CA VAL A 497 28.93 -29.67 4.13
C VAL A 497 27.97 -30.37 3.16
N HIS A 498 26.70 -30.49 3.52
CA HIS A 498 25.68 -31.06 2.65
C HIS A 498 25.46 -30.19 1.40
N GLY A 499 25.26 -28.89 1.56
CA GLY A 499 25.07 -27.94 0.46
C GLY A 499 26.22 -27.95 -0.53
N ASN A 500 27.48 -27.94 -0.05
CA ASN A 500 28.65 -28.05 -0.91
C ASN A 500 28.67 -29.36 -1.72
N ARG A 501 28.33 -30.50 -1.10
CA ARG A 501 28.23 -31.79 -1.80
C ARG A 501 27.13 -31.80 -2.86
N ARG A 502 26.05 -31.05 -2.63
CA ARG A 502 24.88 -30.97 -3.52
C ARG A 502 24.95 -29.79 -4.49
N GLN A 503 26.03 -29.00 -4.44
CA GLN A 503 26.20 -27.78 -5.21
C GLN A 503 25.01 -26.83 -5.04
N TRP A 504 24.61 -26.60 -3.78
CA TRP A 504 23.64 -25.58 -3.45
C TRP A 504 24.21 -24.19 -3.75
N PRO A 505 23.35 -23.21 -4.11
CA PRO A 505 23.73 -21.81 -4.05
C PRO A 505 24.18 -21.46 -2.62
N GLU A 506 24.96 -20.38 -2.50
CA GLU A 506 25.27 -19.81 -1.18
C GLU A 506 23.97 -19.50 -0.42
N ILE A 507 24.00 -19.77 0.89
CA ILE A 507 22.95 -19.39 1.84
C ILE A 507 23.53 -18.29 2.73
N ILE A 508 22.86 -17.15 2.74
CA ILE A 508 23.07 -16.05 3.68
C ILE A 508 22.12 -16.31 4.85
N PHE A 509 22.65 -16.42 6.06
CA PHE A 509 21.88 -16.85 7.23
C PHE A 509 21.31 -15.64 7.99
N GLN A 510 19.98 -15.63 8.18
CA GLN A 510 19.26 -14.74 9.09
C GLN A 510 18.75 -15.58 10.27
N PRO A 511 19.43 -15.55 11.43
CA PRO A 511 19.13 -16.45 12.55
C PRO A 511 17.80 -16.13 13.27
N LEU A 512 17.42 -14.85 13.37
CA LEU A 512 16.20 -14.40 14.04
C LEU A 512 15.51 -13.28 13.24
N ASP A 513 14.23 -13.03 13.55
CA ASP A 513 13.35 -12.11 12.83
C ASP A 513 13.27 -10.74 13.54
N GLU A 514 13.64 -9.67 12.84
CA GLU A 514 13.51 -8.26 13.25
C GLU A 514 14.06 -7.93 14.66
N PRO A 515 15.32 -8.28 14.99
CA PRO A 515 15.87 -8.05 16.34
C PRO A 515 15.98 -6.56 16.70
N PHE A 516 16.04 -5.68 15.71
CA PHE A 516 16.04 -4.23 15.91
C PHE A 516 14.67 -3.69 16.32
N GLU A 517 13.57 -4.35 15.96
CA GLU A 517 12.22 -3.99 16.39
C GLU A 517 11.86 -4.69 17.71
N HIS A 518 12.38 -5.90 17.89
CA HIS A 518 12.17 -6.76 19.05
C HIS A 518 13.42 -6.87 19.93
N ALA A 519 13.67 -5.86 20.76
CA ALA A 519 14.85 -5.81 21.63
C ALA A 519 15.08 -7.07 22.51
N SER A 520 14.02 -7.82 22.84
CA SER A 520 14.13 -9.10 23.57
C SER A 520 14.84 -10.20 22.79
N GLN A 521 14.96 -10.08 21.47
CA GLN A 521 15.64 -11.05 20.60
C GLN A 521 17.13 -10.70 20.38
N MET A 522 17.57 -9.49 20.73
CA MET A 522 18.91 -8.99 20.36
C MET A 522 20.05 -9.84 20.95
N ASP A 523 19.93 -10.29 22.19
CA ASP A 523 20.99 -11.09 22.84
C ASP A 523 21.12 -12.49 22.21
N ASP A 524 19.99 -13.11 21.85
CA ASP A 524 19.95 -14.39 21.14
C ASP A 524 20.50 -14.24 19.72
N THR A 525 20.14 -13.15 19.05
CA THR A 525 20.62 -12.79 17.71
C THR A 525 22.13 -12.61 17.70
N GLU A 526 22.67 -11.79 18.60
CA GLU A 526 24.10 -11.53 18.73
C GLU A 526 24.87 -12.83 19.02
N THR A 527 24.33 -13.69 19.89
CA THR A 527 24.91 -15.01 20.17
C THR A 527 24.94 -15.90 18.91
N CYS A 528 23.83 -16.01 18.19
CA CYS A 528 23.75 -16.84 16.98
C CYS A 528 24.68 -16.30 15.88
N LEU A 529 24.69 -14.99 15.65
CA LEU A 529 25.56 -14.33 14.68
C LEU A 529 27.05 -14.55 14.97
N ARG A 530 27.48 -14.47 16.25
CA ARG A 530 28.86 -14.79 16.64
C ARG A 530 29.23 -16.23 16.30
N ILE A 531 28.32 -17.18 16.54
CA ILE A 531 28.55 -18.59 16.18
C ILE A 531 28.65 -18.74 14.66
N LEU A 532 27.72 -18.17 13.90
CA LEU A 532 27.73 -18.19 12.43
C LEU A 532 29.03 -17.59 11.89
N LYS A 533 29.45 -16.42 12.39
CA LYS A 533 30.70 -15.77 12.00
C LYS A 533 31.97 -16.51 12.37
N SER A 534 31.91 -17.39 13.36
CA SER A 534 33.04 -18.27 13.70
C SER A 534 33.26 -19.40 12.68
N ILE A 535 32.35 -19.58 11.71
CA ILE A 535 32.44 -20.60 10.66
C ILE A 535 32.99 -19.95 9.38
N PRO A 536 34.16 -20.37 8.86
CA PRO A 536 34.75 -19.76 7.68
C PRO A 536 33.82 -19.80 6.46
N GLY A 537 33.67 -18.65 5.78
CA GLY A 537 32.87 -18.50 4.57
C GLY A 537 31.36 -18.33 4.79
N VAL A 538 30.88 -18.29 6.03
CA VAL A 538 29.46 -18.05 6.32
C VAL A 538 29.13 -16.56 6.23
N ARG A 539 28.15 -16.24 5.38
CA ARG A 539 27.54 -14.91 5.31
C ARG A 539 26.26 -14.84 6.13
N THR A 540 26.00 -13.66 6.68
CA THR A 540 24.90 -13.37 7.58
C THR A 540 24.22 -12.06 7.24
N GLU A 541 22.95 -11.97 7.58
CA GLU A 541 22.15 -10.77 7.39
C GLU A 541 21.28 -10.53 8.63
N GLU A 542 20.92 -9.26 8.87
CA GLU A 542 19.87 -8.90 9.81
C GLU A 542 19.05 -7.71 9.28
N ASP A 543 17.77 -7.69 9.64
CA ASP A 543 16.77 -6.74 9.18
C ASP A 543 16.36 -5.69 10.22
N GLY A 544 15.97 -4.52 9.72
CA GLY A 544 15.52 -3.38 10.53
C GLY A 544 16.60 -2.52 11.21
N PRO A 545 17.89 -2.47 10.80
CA PRO A 545 18.90 -1.63 11.46
C PRO A 545 18.54 -0.14 11.50
N ASN A 546 17.72 0.36 10.57
CA ASN A 546 17.22 1.74 10.58
C ASN A 546 15.99 1.98 11.48
N GLY A 547 15.41 0.92 12.07
CA GLY A 547 14.34 1.04 13.07
C GLY A 547 14.87 1.46 14.44
N ARG A 548 16.05 0.94 14.83
CA ARG A 548 16.80 1.29 16.04
C ARG A 548 18.31 1.41 15.76
N PRO A 549 18.75 2.48 15.07
CA PRO A 549 20.13 2.62 14.62
C PRO A 549 21.15 2.63 15.76
N GLU A 550 20.75 2.97 16.99
CA GLU A 550 21.59 2.88 18.18
C GLU A 550 22.10 1.47 18.48
N ASN A 551 21.41 0.43 17.99
CA ASN A 551 21.83 -0.97 18.17
C ASN A 551 22.72 -1.49 17.04
N LEU A 552 22.88 -0.74 15.94
CA LEU A 552 23.58 -1.21 14.75
C LEU A 552 25.01 -1.68 15.09
N GLU A 553 25.74 -0.90 15.89
CA GLU A 553 27.13 -1.23 16.25
C GLU A 553 27.28 -2.55 17.02
N ARG A 554 26.24 -3.04 17.71
CA ARG A 554 26.31 -4.35 18.42
C ARG A 554 26.50 -5.51 17.45
N VAL A 555 25.87 -5.43 16.26
CA VAL A 555 25.83 -6.54 15.30
C VAL A 555 26.49 -6.21 13.96
N TYR A 556 26.89 -4.96 13.72
CA TYR A 556 27.46 -4.50 12.44
C TYR A 556 28.63 -5.36 11.95
N ALA A 557 29.58 -5.67 12.84
CA ALA A 557 30.73 -6.52 12.51
C ALA A 557 30.33 -7.99 12.22
N LEU A 558 29.15 -8.39 12.66
CA LEU A 558 28.62 -9.75 12.56
C LEU A 558 27.65 -9.95 11.39
N CYS A 559 27.31 -8.90 10.64
CA CYS A 559 26.43 -8.96 9.46
C CYS A 559 27.22 -8.60 8.18
N ASP A 560 27.04 -9.33 7.08
CA ASP A 560 27.55 -8.91 5.76
C ASP A 560 26.51 -8.16 4.96
N VAL A 561 25.24 -8.41 5.24
CA VAL A 561 24.10 -7.75 4.60
C VAL A 561 23.29 -7.03 5.67
N LEU A 562 22.94 -5.77 5.41
CA LEU A 562 22.09 -4.96 6.26
C LEU A 562 20.77 -4.70 5.53
N VAL A 563 19.66 -5.22 6.06
CA VAL A 563 18.36 -5.17 5.36
C VAL A 563 17.49 -4.05 5.94
N TYR A 564 17.48 -2.90 5.27
CA TYR A 564 16.84 -1.65 5.71
C TYR A 564 15.35 -1.59 5.35
N HIS A 565 14.52 -1.14 6.29
CA HIS A 565 13.09 -0.91 6.10
C HIS A 565 12.83 0.36 5.26
N ASP A 566 11.88 0.37 4.33
CA ASP A 566 11.44 1.53 3.52
C ASP A 566 12.51 2.21 2.62
N GLY A 567 13.71 1.66 2.46
CA GLY A 567 14.76 2.25 1.63
C GLY A 567 15.82 3.06 2.41
N PRO A 568 16.43 4.10 1.80
CA PRO A 568 17.50 4.88 2.44
C PRO A 568 16.99 5.86 3.52
N THR A 569 15.68 5.99 3.67
CA THR A 569 15.06 6.83 4.70
C THR A 569 15.04 6.10 6.04
N LEU A 570 15.31 6.82 7.13
CA LEU A 570 14.99 6.30 8.45
C LEU A 570 13.47 6.23 8.56
N ARG A 571 12.91 5.06 8.90
CA ARG A 571 11.47 4.82 9.14
C ARG A 571 10.80 5.90 10.03
N ARG A 572 11.61 6.63 10.82
CA ARG A 572 11.21 7.72 11.73
C ARG A 572 12.15 8.92 11.70
N GLY A 573 12.58 9.37 10.51
CA GLY A 573 13.46 10.53 10.40
C GLY A 573 13.43 11.21 9.03
N GLU A 574 13.95 12.43 8.99
CA GLU A 574 14.21 13.11 7.74
C GLU A 574 15.39 12.42 7.02
N TYR A 575 15.32 12.34 5.70
CA TYR A 575 16.42 11.79 4.90
C TYR A 575 17.64 12.72 4.99
N ASP A 576 18.72 12.22 5.61
CA ASP A 576 20.03 12.87 5.63
C ASP A 576 20.92 12.30 4.52
N ALA A 577 21.04 13.07 3.43
CA ALA A 577 21.85 12.69 2.28
C ALA A 577 23.36 12.57 2.60
N GLU A 578 23.88 13.39 3.53
CA GLU A 578 25.30 13.35 3.89
C GLU A 578 25.60 12.12 4.75
N GLY A 579 24.79 11.89 5.79
CA GLY A 579 24.85 10.71 6.64
C GLY A 579 24.66 9.42 5.85
N TRP A 580 23.69 9.37 4.92
CA TRP A 580 23.48 8.21 4.06
C TRP A 580 24.70 7.91 3.20
N ARG A 581 25.28 8.92 2.56
CA ARG A 581 26.50 8.76 1.75
C ARG A 581 27.68 8.26 2.60
N ALA A 582 27.88 8.84 3.79
CA ALA A 582 28.93 8.38 4.70
C ALA A 582 28.73 6.91 5.13
N PHE A 583 27.47 6.50 5.31
CA PHE A 583 27.11 5.11 5.61
C PHE A 583 27.37 4.16 4.43
N LEU A 584 27.03 4.57 3.20
CA LEU A 584 27.36 3.82 1.99
C LEU A 584 28.89 3.66 1.83
N ASP A 585 29.66 4.71 2.11
CA ASP A 585 31.12 4.65 2.01
C ASP A 585 31.73 3.69 3.04
N ARG A 586 31.20 3.68 4.27
CA ARG A 586 31.59 2.73 5.32
C ARG A 586 31.28 1.29 4.91
N THR A 587 30.04 1.02 4.49
CA THR A 587 29.63 -0.34 4.11
C THR A 587 30.42 -0.87 2.91
N ARG A 588 30.67 -0.04 1.89
CA ARG A 588 31.55 -0.40 0.77
C ARG A 588 32.97 -0.72 1.22
N LYS A 589 33.57 0.12 2.09
CA LYS A 589 34.90 -0.12 2.63
C LYS A 589 34.99 -1.44 3.38
N ASP A 590 33.93 -1.79 4.10
CA ASP A 590 33.85 -3.00 4.92
C ASP A 590 33.33 -4.22 4.13
N GLY A 591 33.10 -4.08 2.82
CA GLY A 591 32.65 -5.16 1.94
C GLY A 591 31.23 -5.66 2.23
N LYS A 592 30.36 -4.80 2.77
CA LYS A 592 28.99 -5.12 3.14
C LYS A 592 27.99 -4.73 2.05
N GLU A 593 26.87 -5.44 2.03
CA GLU A 593 25.72 -5.17 1.18
C GLU A 593 24.62 -4.46 1.98
N ILE A 594 23.84 -3.65 1.28
CA ILE A 594 22.65 -2.98 1.82
C ILE A 594 21.46 -3.40 0.96
N TRP A 595 20.45 -3.99 1.57
CA TRP A 595 19.20 -4.33 0.89
C TRP A 595 18.05 -3.51 1.48
N PHE A 596 16.96 -3.42 0.72
CA PHE A 596 15.72 -2.77 1.14
C PHE A 596 14.56 -3.76 1.19
N TYR A 597 13.62 -3.52 2.10
CA TYR A 597 12.37 -4.27 2.17
C TYR A 597 11.23 -3.39 2.72
N ASN A 598 9.99 -3.88 2.61
CA ASN A 598 8.77 -3.29 3.17
C ASN A 598 8.34 -1.93 2.64
N ILE A 599 8.79 -1.55 1.44
CA ILE A 599 8.40 -0.27 0.83
C ILE A 599 6.90 -0.20 0.48
N ASP A 600 6.25 -1.32 0.19
CA ASP A 600 4.78 -1.45 0.08
C ASP A 600 4.35 -2.62 0.96
N LEU A 601 3.31 -2.47 1.77
CA LEU A 601 2.78 -3.55 2.63
C LEU A 601 1.32 -3.87 2.32
N THR A 602 0.85 -3.49 1.14
CA THR A 602 -0.55 -3.57 0.78
C THR A 602 -0.80 -4.36 -0.51
N GLY A 603 0.18 -4.34 -1.43
CA GLY A 603 0.10 -5.02 -2.71
C GLY A 603 -0.56 -4.22 -3.84
N TRP A 604 -1.15 -3.04 -3.58
CA TRP A 604 -1.91 -2.29 -4.60
C TRP A 604 -1.25 -0.97 -5.03
N HIS A 605 -0.02 -0.69 -4.59
CA HIS A 605 0.75 0.51 -4.96
C HIS A 605 1.78 0.21 -6.08
N PRO A 606 1.41 0.30 -7.37
CA PRO A 606 2.31 -0.04 -8.47
C PRO A 606 3.53 0.87 -8.57
N GLU A 607 3.38 2.17 -8.35
CA GLU A 607 4.51 3.10 -8.42
C GLU A 607 5.60 2.73 -7.40
N VAL A 608 5.20 2.36 -6.19
CA VAL A 608 6.10 2.06 -5.08
C VAL A 608 7.02 0.88 -5.41
N LEU A 609 6.47 -0.21 -5.94
CA LEU A 609 7.31 -1.36 -6.31
C LEU A 609 8.12 -1.13 -7.60
N ARG A 610 7.62 -0.40 -8.60
CA ARG A 610 8.45 -0.01 -9.75
C ARG A 610 9.64 0.84 -9.29
N PHE A 611 9.40 1.84 -8.45
CA PHE A 611 10.43 2.70 -7.90
C PHE A 611 11.46 1.92 -7.11
N GLY A 612 11.04 1.10 -6.15
CA GLY A 612 11.96 0.45 -5.21
C GLY A 612 12.67 -0.79 -5.74
N TYR A 613 12.22 -1.42 -6.82
CA TYR A 613 13.02 -2.42 -7.54
C TYR A 613 13.89 -1.78 -8.64
N GLY A 614 13.54 -0.59 -9.11
CA GLY A 614 14.20 0.10 -10.22
C GLY A 614 15.04 1.32 -9.82
N PHE A 615 14.64 2.49 -10.33
CA PHE A 615 15.43 3.72 -10.19
C PHE A 615 15.69 4.15 -8.74
N GLY A 616 14.74 3.89 -7.84
CA GLY A 616 14.90 4.18 -6.41
C GLY A 616 16.01 3.35 -5.77
N LEU A 617 16.04 2.03 -6.02
CA LEU A 617 17.11 1.16 -5.52
C LEU A 617 18.47 1.60 -6.04
N TYR A 618 18.56 1.82 -7.36
CA TYR A 618 19.81 2.21 -8.01
C TYR A 618 20.33 3.54 -7.43
N GLN A 619 19.48 4.56 -7.38
CA GLN A 619 19.88 5.89 -6.92
C GLN A 619 20.18 5.93 -5.41
N ALA A 620 19.52 5.10 -4.61
CA ALA A 620 19.82 4.96 -3.19
C ALA A 620 21.15 4.23 -2.92
N GLY A 621 21.75 3.59 -3.93
CA GLY A 621 22.98 2.81 -3.79
C GLY A 621 22.78 1.46 -3.11
N GLY A 622 21.55 0.95 -3.09
CA GLY A 622 21.23 -0.37 -2.56
C GLY A 622 21.63 -1.49 -3.51
N THR A 623 21.91 -2.65 -2.93
CA THR A 623 22.34 -3.88 -3.63
C THR A 623 21.29 -4.98 -3.57
N GLY A 624 20.12 -4.73 -2.99
CA GLY A 624 19.03 -5.70 -3.00
C GLY A 624 17.69 -5.08 -2.61
N MET A 625 16.62 -5.71 -3.09
CA MET A 625 15.24 -5.40 -2.76
C MET A 625 14.49 -6.71 -2.55
N ILE A 626 14.13 -7.03 -1.30
CA ILE A 626 13.44 -8.27 -0.92
C ILE A 626 12.14 -7.94 -0.17
N GLN A 627 11.04 -7.79 -0.90
CA GLN A 627 9.76 -7.36 -0.33
C GLN A 627 9.07 -8.46 0.52
N TRP A 628 8.51 -8.11 1.68
CA TRP A 628 7.60 -8.99 2.44
C TRP A 628 6.17 -8.85 1.90
N SER A 629 5.47 -9.90 1.48
CA SER A 629 5.98 -11.22 1.10
C SER A 629 5.11 -11.80 0.00
N TYR A 630 5.67 -12.64 -0.86
CA TYR A 630 4.99 -13.17 -2.05
C TYR A 630 3.62 -13.77 -1.71
N GLN A 631 3.60 -14.78 -0.82
CA GLN A 631 2.41 -15.51 -0.38
C GLN A 631 2.50 -16.07 1.06
N THR A 632 3.34 -15.50 1.94
CA THR A 632 3.63 -16.12 3.26
C THR A 632 2.39 -16.22 4.18
N ALA A 633 1.39 -15.36 3.97
CA ALA A 633 0.12 -15.40 4.69
C ALA A 633 -0.80 -16.56 4.27
N LEU A 634 -0.57 -17.18 3.10
CA LEU A 634 -1.40 -18.28 2.61
C LEU A 634 -1.33 -19.49 3.56
N ARG A 635 -2.51 -20.06 3.82
CA ARG A 635 -2.71 -21.34 4.45
C ARG A 635 -3.49 -22.22 3.48
N PRO A 636 -2.89 -23.23 2.83
CA PRO A 636 -3.55 -24.04 1.80
C PRO A 636 -4.86 -24.70 2.26
N GLU A 637 -4.97 -25.00 3.56
CA GLU A 637 -6.19 -25.57 4.14
C GLU A 637 -7.32 -24.55 4.34
N ARG A 638 -7.00 -23.24 4.28
CA ARG A 638 -7.93 -22.12 4.47
C ARG A 638 -7.58 -20.95 3.51
N PRO A 639 -7.63 -21.15 2.19
CA PRO A 639 -7.19 -20.15 1.23
C PRO A 639 -8.06 -18.89 1.26
N GLN A 640 -9.35 -18.99 1.62
CA GLN A 640 -10.26 -17.85 1.75
C GLN A 640 -9.79 -16.81 2.77
N GLN A 641 -8.98 -17.21 3.76
CA GLN A 641 -8.52 -16.33 4.82
C GLN A 641 -7.72 -15.12 4.31
N VAL A 642 -7.03 -15.22 3.17
CA VAL A 642 -6.27 -14.09 2.61
C VAL A 642 -7.17 -12.99 2.03
N TYR A 643 -8.44 -13.29 1.78
CA TYR A 643 -9.46 -12.36 1.33
C TYR A 643 -10.25 -11.76 2.50
N ASP A 644 -10.51 -12.55 3.54
CA ASP A 644 -11.30 -12.12 4.69
C ASP A 644 -10.53 -11.15 5.62
N LYS A 645 -9.19 -11.25 5.63
CA LYS A 645 -8.30 -10.40 6.41
C LYS A 645 -7.77 -9.25 5.57
N LEU A 646 -8.32 -8.06 5.77
CA LEU A 646 -8.06 -6.86 4.98
C LEU A 646 -6.59 -6.38 5.06
N ASP A 647 -5.88 -6.72 6.13
CA ASP A 647 -4.49 -6.36 6.41
C ASP A 647 -3.46 -7.42 5.96
N THR A 648 -3.90 -8.45 5.23
CA THR A 648 -3.03 -9.52 4.75
C THR A 648 -2.00 -9.01 3.74
N ILE A 649 -0.70 -9.19 3.99
CA ILE A 649 0.33 -8.85 3.00
C ILE A 649 0.49 -10.03 2.03
N ILE A 650 0.18 -9.82 0.75
CA ILE A 650 0.25 -10.83 -0.31
C ILE A 650 0.33 -10.18 -1.69
N TYR A 651 1.15 -10.72 -2.58
CA TYR A 651 1.40 -10.20 -3.94
C TYR A 651 0.88 -11.12 -5.05
N GLN A 652 0.61 -12.37 -4.72
CA GLN A 652 -0.04 -13.33 -5.60
C GLN A 652 -1.26 -13.94 -4.88
N TYR A 653 -2.46 -13.55 -5.27
CA TYR A 653 -3.69 -14.09 -4.67
C TYR A 653 -3.97 -15.52 -5.15
N PRO A 654 -4.28 -16.48 -4.26
CA PRO A 654 -4.66 -17.84 -4.61
C PRO A 654 -6.11 -17.89 -5.09
N PRO A 655 -6.52 -18.83 -5.96
CA PRO A 655 -7.93 -19.09 -6.19
C PRO A 655 -8.61 -19.56 -4.89
N ALA A 656 -9.79 -19.00 -4.57
CA ALA A 656 -10.58 -19.40 -3.41
C ALA A 656 -12.05 -19.02 -3.59
N GLY A 657 -12.97 -19.97 -3.41
CA GLY A 657 -14.41 -19.73 -3.63
C GLY A 657 -14.67 -19.20 -5.04
N ASP A 658 -15.30 -18.03 -5.13
CA ASP A 658 -15.59 -17.34 -6.41
C ASP A 658 -14.44 -16.43 -6.89
N GLU A 659 -13.39 -16.26 -6.08
CA GLU A 659 -12.21 -15.48 -6.43
C GLU A 659 -11.27 -16.31 -7.30
N THR A 660 -10.89 -15.77 -8.46
CA THR A 660 -9.99 -16.48 -9.38
C THR A 660 -8.54 -16.48 -8.93
N GLY A 661 -8.19 -15.56 -8.02
CA GLY A 661 -6.79 -15.23 -7.72
C GLY A 661 -6.07 -14.56 -8.89
N GLY A 662 -4.85 -14.12 -8.62
CA GLY A 662 -3.97 -13.44 -9.57
C GLY A 662 -2.93 -12.52 -8.93
N PRO A 663 -2.00 -12.01 -9.74
CA PRO A 663 -0.97 -11.08 -9.29
C PRO A 663 -1.60 -9.74 -8.93
N THR A 664 -1.06 -9.09 -7.92
CA THR A 664 -1.45 -7.73 -7.61
C THR A 664 -0.87 -6.74 -8.63
N LEU A 665 -1.45 -5.53 -8.70
CA LEU A 665 -0.93 -4.49 -9.58
C LEU A 665 0.50 -4.09 -9.18
N ALA A 666 0.81 -4.09 -7.88
CA ALA A 666 2.16 -3.81 -7.42
C ALA A 666 3.14 -4.90 -7.83
N TRP A 667 2.73 -6.17 -7.82
CA TRP A 667 3.61 -7.26 -8.23
C TRP A 667 4.02 -7.15 -9.71
N GLU A 668 3.07 -6.86 -10.58
CA GLU A 668 3.37 -6.62 -12.01
C GLU A 668 4.25 -5.38 -12.20
N ALA A 669 4.07 -4.32 -11.40
CA ALA A 669 4.92 -3.14 -11.46
C ALA A 669 6.32 -3.36 -10.85
N ALA A 670 6.50 -4.33 -9.97
CA ALA A 670 7.84 -4.73 -9.50
C ALA A 670 8.70 -5.25 -10.65
N ARG A 671 8.10 -6.00 -11.60
CA ARG A 671 8.77 -6.45 -12.84
C ARG A 671 9.32 -5.27 -13.63
N GLU A 672 8.51 -4.24 -13.80
CA GLU A 672 8.90 -2.99 -14.49
C GLU A 672 10.07 -2.30 -13.80
N GLY A 673 10.12 -2.33 -12.46
CA GLY A 673 11.26 -1.82 -11.70
C GLY A 673 12.53 -2.63 -11.93
N VAL A 674 12.43 -3.96 -11.93
CA VAL A 674 13.57 -4.83 -12.26
C VAL A 674 14.08 -4.56 -13.68
N ASP A 675 13.18 -4.40 -14.64
CA ASP A 675 13.57 -4.07 -16.02
C ASP A 675 14.19 -2.66 -16.11
N ASP A 676 13.65 -1.65 -15.42
CA ASP A 676 14.28 -0.32 -15.28
C ASP A 676 15.75 -0.44 -14.80
N TYR A 677 16.00 -1.31 -13.81
CA TYR A 677 17.35 -1.60 -13.32
C TYR A 677 18.21 -2.33 -14.36
N ARG A 678 17.66 -3.29 -15.11
CA ARG A 678 18.36 -4.01 -16.17
C ARG A 678 18.81 -3.09 -17.30
N TYR A 679 17.99 -2.11 -17.68
CA TYR A 679 18.38 -1.06 -18.62
C TYR A 679 19.58 -0.26 -18.07
N LEU A 680 19.50 0.21 -16.81
CA LEU A 680 20.61 0.93 -16.18
C LEU A 680 21.90 0.12 -16.14
N CYS A 681 21.83 -1.12 -15.64
CA CYS A 681 22.98 -2.01 -15.54
C CYS A 681 23.59 -2.32 -16.93
N THR A 682 22.76 -2.48 -17.95
CA THR A 682 23.22 -2.73 -19.32
C THR A 682 23.97 -1.51 -19.87
N LEU A 683 23.41 -0.31 -19.72
CA LEU A 683 24.06 0.92 -20.16
C LEU A 683 25.37 1.17 -19.40
N GLU A 684 25.38 1.03 -18.08
CA GLU A 684 26.55 1.24 -17.24
C GLU A 684 27.72 0.36 -17.70
N ARG A 685 27.47 -0.95 -17.94
CA ARG A 685 28.50 -1.88 -18.41
C ARG A 685 28.99 -1.56 -19.81
N LEU A 686 28.10 -1.16 -20.72
CA LEU A 686 28.50 -0.72 -22.06
C LEU A 686 29.35 0.55 -22.00
N VAL A 687 29.05 1.47 -21.10
CA VAL A 687 29.83 2.69 -20.87
C VAL A 687 31.21 2.33 -20.32
N GLU A 688 31.30 1.42 -19.35
CA GLU A 688 32.58 0.92 -18.82
C GLU A 688 33.43 0.26 -19.93
N GLU A 689 32.85 -0.68 -20.67
CA GLU A 689 33.51 -1.41 -21.76
C GLU A 689 33.99 -0.48 -22.87
N THR A 690 33.14 0.48 -23.26
CA THR A 690 33.47 1.47 -24.29
C THR A 690 34.53 2.45 -23.80
N SER A 691 34.46 2.88 -22.54
CA SER A 691 35.42 3.80 -21.94
C SER A 691 36.81 3.17 -21.82
N ALA A 692 36.88 1.89 -21.45
CA ALA A 692 38.13 1.14 -21.36
C ALA A 692 38.85 1.01 -22.72
N ARG A 693 38.11 1.03 -23.84
CA ARG A 693 38.68 1.02 -25.20
C ARG A 693 39.21 2.38 -25.66
N GLY A 694 38.78 3.47 -25.03
CA GLY A 694 39.20 4.84 -25.36
C GLY A 694 38.62 5.41 -26.66
N GLY A 695 39.17 6.55 -27.10
CA GLY A 695 38.78 7.23 -28.35
C GLY A 695 37.48 8.06 -28.27
N PRO A 696 36.98 8.59 -29.39
CA PRO A 696 35.80 9.47 -29.42
C PRO A 696 34.52 8.81 -28.89
N ARG A 697 34.36 7.49 -29.07
CA ARG A 697 33.22 6.73 -28.52
C ARG A 697 33.20 6.70 -26.99
N ALA A 698 34.36 6.69 -26.34
CA ALA A 698 34.43 6.76 -24.87
C ALA A 698 33.86 8.09 -24.34
N ALA A 699 34.22 9.22 -24.95
CA ALA A 699 33.67 10.52 -24.58
C ALA A 699 32.14 10.59 -24.77
N ARG A 700 31.64 10.00 -25.86
CA ARG A 700 30.20 9.91 -26.13
C ARG A 700 29.48 9.05 -25.09
N ALA A 701 30.02 7.87 -24.77
CA ALA A 701 29.47 6.99 -23.74
C ALA A 701 29.37 7.69 -22.38
N GLN A 702 30.42 8.42 -21.97
CA GLN A 702 30.40 9.20 -20.73
C GLN A 702 29.39 10.35 -20.75
N THR A 703 29.16 10.97 -21.90
CA THR A 703 28.15 12.02 -22.06
C THR A 703 26.73 11.45 -21.92
N LEU A 704 26.44 10.33 -22.59
CA LEU A 704 25.17 9.62 -22.48
C LEU A 704 24.89 9.23 -21.03
N TRP A 705 25.89 8.67 -20.35
CA TRP A 705 25.79 8.28 -18.95
C TRP A 705 25.58 9.46 -18.01
N SER A 706 26.29 10.57 -18.23
CA SER A 706 26.14 11.79 -17.42
C SER A 706 24.72 12.35 -17.53
N ALA A 707 24.12 12.34 -18.72
CA ALA A 707 22.74 12.79 -18.91
C ALA A 707 21.70 11.90 -18.19
N VAL A 708 21.95 10.59 -18.10
CA VAL A 708 21.10 9.66 -17.32
C VAL A 708 21.26 9.95 -15.82
N ARG A 709 22.51 10.08 -15.34
CA ARG A 709 22.80 10.40 -13.94
C ARG A 709 22.21 11.73 -13.49
N GLU A 710 22.20 12.74 -14.37
CA GLU A 710 21.57 14.03 -14.10
C GLU A 710 20.07 13.86 -13.80
N ARG A 711 19.35 13.07 -14.60
CA ARG A 711 17.93 12.79 -14.34
C ARG A 711 17.71 11.96 -13.09
N LEU A 712 18.54 10.95 -12.83
CA LEU A 712 18.46 10.17 -11.59
C LEU A 712 18.71 11.05 -10.34
N SER A 713 19.54 12.09 -10.45
CA SER A 713 19.79 13.02 -9.35
C SER A 713 18.58 13.89 -8.97
N ALA A 714 17.54 13.92 -9.81
CA ALA A 714 16.28 14.60 -9.50
C ALA A 714 15.34 13.78 -8.58
N ILE A 715 15.69 12.52 -8.28
CA ILE A 715 14.94 11.71 -7.31
C ILE A 715 15.04 12.36 -5.92
N ASP A 716 13.89 12.63 -5.33
CA ASP A 716 13.78 13.28 -4.02
C ASP A 716 13.44 12.28 -2.91
N PHE A 717 14.47 11.80 -2.22
CA PHE A 717 14.30 10.99 -1.01
C PHE A 717 13.88 11.81 0.23
N ARG A 718 14.02 13.14 0.23
CA ARG A 718 13.58 13.98 1.37
C ARG A 718 12.07 14.10 1.40
N GLY A 719 11.44 14.27 0.24
CA GLY A 719 9.98 14.25 0.09
C GLY A 719 9.36 12.89 0.39
N SER A 720 10.09 11.80 0.16
CA SER A 720 9.63 10.42 0.34
C SER A 720 9.75 9.95 1.80
N THR A 721 9.08 10.63 2.74
CA THR A 721 9.06 10.26 4.17
C THR A 721 7.64 9.99 4.66
N GLY A 722 7.50 9.10 5.66
CA GLY A 722 6.19 8.69 6.17
C GLY A 722 5.29 8.14 5.05
N SER A 723 3.99 8.44 5.09
CA SER A 723 3.02 7.98 4.06
C SER A 723 3.38 8.43 2.64
N ALA A 724 4.05 9.56 2.47
CA ALA A 724 4.43 10.08 1.16
C ALA A 724 5.45 9.17 0.42
N ALA A 725 6.17 8.31 1.14
CA ALA A 725 7.03 7.27 0.58
C ALA A 725 6.23 6.13 -0.10
N GLN A 726 4.98 5.90 0.32
CA GLN A 726 4.08 4.91 -0.29
C GLN A 726 3.04 5.56 -1.22
N GLY A 727 2.94 6.89 -1.16
CA GLY A 727 2.06 7.72 -1.97
C GLY A 727 1.01 8.45 -1.13
N ASP A 728 0.60 9.61 -1.64
CA ASP A 728 -0.53 10.37 -1.09
C ASP A 728 -1.49 10.78 -2.21
N TRP A 729 -2.72 11.10 -1.85
CA TRP A 729 -3.75 11.57 -2.77
C TRP A 729 -3.49 13.01 -3.18
N THR A 730 -3.36 13.26 -4.48
CA THR A 730 -3.10 14.62 -5.00
C THR A 730 -4.36 15.49 -5.05
N GLY A 731 -5.54 14.91 -4.85
CA GLY A 731 -6.83 15.59 -4.92
C GLY A 731 -7.38 16.00 -3.55
N ARG A 732 -8.71 16.08 -3.46
CA ARG A 732 -9.40 16.39 -2.21
C ARG A 732 -9.32 15.23 -1.23
N THR A 733 -9.30 15.56 0.05
CA THR A 733 -9.56 14.64 1.15
C THR A 733 -10.69 15.23 2.00
N GLU A 734 -11.83 14.55 2.00
CA GLU A 734 -13.06 14.97 2.65
C GLU A 734 -13.58 13.84 3.54
N LEU A 735 -14.34 14.18 4.59
CA LEU A 735 -15.16 13.22 5.32
C LEU A 735 -16.63 13.39 4.90
N ALA A 736 -17.20 12.31 4.39
CA ALA A 736 -18.60 12.23 3.98
C ALA A 736 -19.52 12.28 5.21
N PRO A 737 -20.80 12.66 5.03
CA PRO A 737 -21.80 12.66 6.09
C PRO A 737 -21.94 11.31 6.81
N GLU A 738 -21.71 10.20 6.12
CA GLU A 738 -21.79 8.85 6.68
C GLU A 738 -20.53 8.43 7.46
N GLY A 739 -19.50 9.28 7.48
CA GLY A 739 -18.21 9.05 8.14
C GLY A 739 -17.13 8.53 7.18
N ASP A 740 -17.49 8.09 5.97
CA ASP A 740 -16.53 7.62 4.96
C ASP A 740 -15.52 8.73 4.61
N LYS A 741 -14.26 8.38 4.39
CA LYS A 741 -13.24 9.31 3.94
C LYS A 741 -13.18 9.31 2.42
N ILE A 742 -13.58 10.40 1.78
CA ILE A 742 -13.51 10.55 0.33
C ILE A 742 -12.15 11.10 -0.07
N VAL A 743 -11.50 10.43 -1.03
CA VAL A 743 -10.25 10.85 -1.64
C VAL A 743 -10.34 10.87 -3.16
N SER A 744 -9.53 11.69 -3.79
CA SER A 744 -9.53 11.87 -5.24
C SER A 744 -8.12 12.14 -5.79
N GLY A 745 -8.02 12.35 -7.10
CA GLY A 745 -6.75 12.61 -7.78
C GLY A 745 -5.95 11.35 -8.07
N ASP A 746 -4.64 11.48 -8.14
CA ASP A 746 -3.72 10.35 -8.27
C ASP A 746 -3.15 9.98 -6.90
N HIS A 747 -2.88 8.69 -6.68
CA HIS A 747 -2.11 8.24 -5.52
C HIS A 747 -0.62 8.23 -5.90
N LYS A 748 0.13 9.23 -5.45
CA LYS A 748 1.43 9.57 -6.01
C LYS A 748 2.52 9.62 -4.95
N MET A 749 3.65 8.94 -5.20
CA MET A 749 4.84 9.04 -4.37
C MET A 749 5.47 10.44 -4.43
N ALA A 750 5.95 10.95 -3.31
CA ALA A 750 6.70 12.21 -3.24
C ALA A 750 8.20 12.00 -3.53
N ASN A 751 8.52 11.39 -4.67
CA ASN A 751 9.89 11.02 -5.07
C ASN A 751 10.48 11.93 -6.17
N GLY A 752 9.80 13.02 -6.52
CA GLY A 752 10.22 13.97 -7.55
C GLY A 752 9.96 13.54 -8.99
N LEU A 753 9.60 12.26 -9.25
CA LEU A 753 9.27 11.76 -10.59
C LEU A 753 7.77 11.84 -10.84
N ARG A 754 7.34 12.22 -12.04
CA ARG A 754 5.96 11.96 -12.53
C ARG A 754 5.89 10.53 -13.08
N PHE A 755 4.68 10.01 -13.27
CA PHE A 755 4.50 8.67 -13.83
C PHE A 755 5.17 8.51 -15.21
N GLU A 756 5.02 9.51 -16.08
CA GLU A 756 5.61 9.51 -17.42
C GLU A 756 7.14 9.63 -17.40
N ASP A 757 7.72 10.14 -16.31
CA ASP A 757 9.17 10.32 -16.21
C ASP A 757 9.89 8.98 -16.10
N TYR A 758 9.24 7.93 -15.57
CA TYR A 758 9.79 6.58 -15.53
C TYR A 758 9.99 6.03 -16.95
N ASP A 759 8.95 6.08 -17.78
CA ASP A 759 9.00 5.61 -19.17
C ASP A 759 9.96 6.45 -20.01
N ALA A 760 9.95 7.77 -19.81
CA ALA A 760 10.87 8.67 -20.51
C ALA A 760 12.32 8.43 -20.10
N LEU A 761 12.59 8.04 -18.84
CA LEU A 761 13.94 7.71 -18.38
C LEU A 761 14.38 6.35 -18.92
N ARG A 762 13.54 5.32 -18.83
CA ARG A 762 13.82 4.00 -19.44
C ARG A 762 14.08 4.16 -20.93
N ARG A 763 13.28 4.96 -21.64
CA ARG A 763 13.46 5.20 -23.09
C ARG A 763 14.80 5.86 -23.40
N GLN A 764 15.19 6.88 -22.64
CA GLN A 764 16.50 7.52 -22.82
C GLN A 764 17.66 6.55 -22.62
N ILE A 765 17.58 5.68 -21.62
CA ILE A 765 18.59 4.65 -21.35
C ILE A 765 18.63 3.65 -22.50
N ALA A 766 17.46 3.19 -22.97
CA ALA A 766 17.33 2.28 -24.10
C ALA A 766 17.94 2.86 -25.38
N ASP A 767 17.64 4.11 -25.72
CA ASP A 767 18.22 4.79 -26.89
C ASP A 767 19.74 4.92 -26.78
N ALA A 768 20.26 5.19 -25.57
CA ALA A 768 21.70 5.23 -25.32
C ALA A 768 22.37 3.86 -25.50
N ILE A 769 21.73 2.77 -25.09
CA ILE A 769 22.21 1.40 -25.33
C ILE A 769 22.27 1.13 -26.84
N VAL A 770 21.17 1.41 -27.56
CA VAL A 770 21.09 1.22 -29.02
C VAL A 770 22.17 2.05 -29.74
N GLU A 771 22.50 3.24 -29.24
CA GLU A 771 23.57 4.06 -29.80
C GLU A 771 24.96 3.43 -29.59
N LEU A 772 25.23 2.85 -28.43
CA LEU A 772 26.54 2.28 -28.10
C LEU A 772 26.77 0.87 -28.69
N GLU A 773 25.71 0.13 -28.98
CA GLU A 773 25.79 -1.20 -29.61
C GLU A 773 25.98 -1.14 -31.13
N LYS A 774 25.62 -0.02 -31.78
CA LYS A 774 26.03 0.31 -33.16
C LYS A 774 27.48 0.76 -33.15
#